data_AF-A0AAE1B7E7-F1
#
_entry.id   AF-A0AAE1B7E7-F1
#
_cell.length_a   1.000
_cell.length_b   1.000
_cell.length_c   1.000
_cell.angle_alpha   90.00
_cell.angle_beta   90.00
_cell.angle_gamma   90.00
#
_symmetry.space_group_name_H-M   'P 1'
#
loop_
_entity.id
_entity.type
_entity.pdbx_description
1 polymer ?
#
loop_
_entity_poly.entity_id
_entity_poly.type
_entity_poly.pdbx_seq_one_letter_code
_entity_poly.pdbx_strand_id
1 'polypeptide(L)'
;MALFIIKLFVKVATLLCLIHASDAGIYNHGRKLEFVERKLSSVAHMPGLHVMQSPQEPTTDKVWLFAVDGRKRPYSFFDKDGNLVGFDVDVISRVCALAGKQCEVVLAEFTECIFSNREITYPGRGLMAGWFDACPGYVISVDRQSAFDFTDPYLYTDASFTVAPGNPSGFNPDTSDYSQFKFAHLTGALTNEKCLERLNKTAKNIVVAADLPDAQALLLNRTADVLFSPRHKIDGLEVLPQRVHCDAGGAAVMIKKGSSLAQWWNPAFQTLRTSGEYQALCQTSQIKYSAPVECLPPATPKNSLYLRLSLPIQETSDIPSDKIWLFAVDGRKRPYSFFNDDGKLVGFDVDLISRVCAITQKQCEIVLAEFTECIFTEREVTFPGRGLMAPWFDACPGFAISVDREGAFDFTDPYLYTDSSFTVAPSNPSGFDPDTSDFSQFNFVHLTGALTNEKCLNRLNKTAKSILVAANLPDAKAVLLNGSADVLFSPRHKIDGLEVLPQRVHCDAGGAAVMVKKGSSLAQWWNPAFQMLVLLGEYQSLCLSSQIKYNATIPCLPPSQLHSPKPKSSLIFEAVNTKVWLFSVSGNRKPFNYVDEQGQLTGFDVDFVQKVCQIAGQSCASVLSPFTECTFTNRNIVYAGRGLMDGWVDACTGYADTLDREMAFDFSTAYLPGGDAHFFVAPGNPSSFDPSLQDYTRFTFVQLTGAPTNAKCLSRLGKQFDKILIAANLPEAKTLLLSGQADVLFAPRSKIDDLQSMSEGVNCSRTGTAIMVKKGSTLPSWWNPAFKLFQQSGQFGQFCQASSFKYNYNITCLTAP
;
A
#
# COMPACT_ATOMS: atom_id res chain seq x y z
N MET A 1 -24.74 6.30 70.30
CA MET A 1 -24.73 7.69 69.77
C MET A 1 -23.96 7.70 68.47
N ALA A 2 -24.32 8.35 67.38
CA ALA A 2 -25.53 9.02 66.91
C ALA A 2 -25.26 9.27 65.40
N LEU A 3 -26.34 9.36 64.62
CA LEU A 3 -26.35 9.58 63.17
C LEU A 3 -25.66 10.91 62.73
N PHE A 4 -25.45 11.01 61.41
CA PHE A 4 -25.32 12.22 60.53
C PHE A 4 -23.88 12.64 60.17
N ILE A 5 -23.48 12.99 58.94
CA ILE A 5 -24.01 12.86 57.55
C ILE A 5 -22.90 13.40 56.60
N ILE A 6 -22.70 12.75 55.44
CA ILE A 6 -22.29 13.30 54.11
C ILE A 6 -20.82 13.68 53.76
N LYS A 7 -20.50 13.30 52.49
CA LYS A 7 -19.42 13.67 51.53
C LYS A 7 -18.08 12.93 51.66
N LEU A 8 -17.31 12.59 50.62
CA LEU A 8 -17.45 12.31 49.18
C LEU A 8 -15.99 11.97 48.71
N PHE A 9 -15.80 11.05 47.76
CA PHE A 9 -14.58 10.84 46.92
C PHE A 9 -13.26 10.29 47.54
N VAL A 10 -12.97 9.06 47.07
CA VAL A 10 -11.73 8.63 46.36
C VAL A 10 -10.58 7.95 47.12
N LYS A 11 -10.49 6.65 46.79
CA LYS A 11 -9.33 5.76 46.55
C LYS A 11 -8.23 5.68 47.63
N VAL A 12 -8.18 4.51 48.25
CA VAL A 12 -6.93 3.88 48.68
C VAL A 12 -6.85 2.51 48.03
N ALA A 13 -5.77 2.28 47.27
CA ALA A 13 -5.34 0.97 46.85
C ALA A 13 -4.03 0.64 47.58
N THR A 14 -3.77 -0.66 47.68
CA THR A 14 -2.55 -1.35 48.16
C THR A 14 -2.48 -1.62 49.66
N LEU A 15 -2.86 -2.83 50.05
CA LEU A 15 -1.99 -3.78 50.76
C LEU A 15 -2.72 -5.11 50.90
N LEU A 16 -2.09 -6.24 50.54
CA LEU A 16 -2.11 -7.45 51.37
C LEU A 16 -1.21 -8.54 50.79
N CYS A 17 -0.23 -8.90 51.60
CA CYS A 17 0.54 -10.13 51.53
C CYS A 17 0.32 -10.88 52.85
N LEU A 18 0.11 -12.19 52.73
CA LEU A 18 0.63 -13.28 53.57
C LEU A 18 -0.13 -13.76 54.84
N ILE A 19 -0.75 -14.94 54.64
CA ILE A 19 -0.75 -16.24 55.39
C ILE A 19 -1.24 -16.37 56.87
N HIS A 20 -2.25 -17.24 57.08
CA HIS A 20 -2.29 -18.49 57.93
C HIS A 20 -3.75 -18.80 58.33
N ALA A 21 -4.31 -19.98 57.99
CA ALA A 21 -4.55 -21.16 58.86
C ALA A 21 -5.43 -20.84 60.11
N SER A 22 -6.46 -21.58 60.54
CA SER A 22 -6.98 -22.92 60.25
C SER A 22 -8.28 -23.14 61.07
N ASP A 23 -9.07 -24.11 60.61
CA ASP A 23 -9.91 -25.06 61.37
C ASP A 23 -11.36 -24.79 61.87
N ALA A 24 -12.17 -25.77 61.44
CA ALA A 24 -13.14 -26.59 62.16
C ALA A 24 -14.59 -26.11 62.34
N GLY A 25 -15.51 -26.92 61.78
CA GLY A 25 -16.68 -27.33 62.55
C GLY A 25 -17.90 -27.86 61.77
N ILE A 26 -18.08 -29.18 61.89
CA ILE A 26 -19.38 -29.88 62.08
C ILE A 26 -20.03 -30.54 60.83
N TYR A 27 -19.89 -31.86 60.79
CA TYR A 27 -20.74 -32.84 60.11
C TYR A 27 -21.94 -33.22 60.99
N ASN A 28 -23.09 -33.56 60.39
CA ASN A 28 -24.08 -34.42 61.03
C ASN A 28 -24.74 -35.39 60.04
N HIS A 29 -24.97 -36.61 60.51
CA HIS A 29 -25.38 -37.83 59.79
C HIS A 29 -26.90 -37.97 59.62
N GLY A 30 -27.35 -38.73 58.61
CA GLY A 30 -28.69 -39.38 58.63
C GLY A 30 -29.24 -39.98 57.33
N ARG A 31 -29.10 -41.31 57.18
CA ARG A 31 -29.77 -42.35 56.33
C ARG A 31 -31.26 -42.08 55.93
N LYS A 32 -31.94 -42.70 54.94
CA LYS A 32 -31.76 -43.80 53.95
C LYS A 32 -33.04 -43.83 53.05
N LEU A 33 -32.97 -44.25 51.78
CA LEU A 33 -33.79 -45.36 51.21
C LEU A 33 -33.32 -45.75 49.80
N GLU A 34 -33.18 -47.06 49.59
CA GLU A 34 -32.52 -47.80 48.49
C GLU A 34 -33.49 -48.15 47.34
N PHE A 35 -32.92 -48.54 46.17
CA PHE A 35 -33.27 -49.67 45.26
C PHE A 35 -32.44 -49.46 43.96
N VAL A 36 -31.74 -50.41 43.31
CA VAL A 36 -31.56 -51.87 43.48
C VAL A 36 -30.27 -52.32 42.76
N GLU A 37 -29.58 -53.27 43.41
CA GLU A 37 -28.68 -54.36 42.97
C GLU A 37 -27.53 -54.15 41.96
N ARG A 38 -26.26 -54.34 42.35
CA ARG A 38 -25.49 -55.62 42.60
C ARG A 38 -25.23 -56.40 41.29
N LYS A 39 -24.05 -56.95 41.02
CA LYS A 39 -22.76 -57.08 41.73
C LYS A 39 -21.72 -57.45 40.66
N LEU A 40 -20.56 -56.80 40.69
CA LEU A 40 -19.43 -56.98 39.79
C LEU A 40 -18.30 -57.73 40.49
N SER A 41 -17.56 -58.55 39.73
CA SER A 41 -16.16 -58.89 39.97
C SER A 41 -15.54 -59.43 38.67
N SER A 42 -14.52 -58.71 38.16
CA SER A 42 -13.29 -59.15 37.47
C SER A 42 -12.96 -58.23 36.27
N VAL A 43 -12.06 -57.24 36.39
CA VAL A 43 -10.58 -57.29 36.27
C VAL A 43 -10.08 -56.88 34.87
N ALA A 44 -9.19 -55.86 34.89
CA ALA A 44 -8.15 -55.46 33.92
C ALA A 44 -8.43 -54.35 32.88
N HIS A 45 -7.47 -53.41 32.86
CA HIS A 45 -7.03 -52.46 31.82
C HIS A 45 -7.38 -50.95 31.91
N MET A 46 -6.31 -50.21 32.25
CA MET A 46 -5.83 -48.90 31.76
C MET A 46 -6.16 -47.61 32.52
N PRO A 47 -5.17 -46.67 32.59
CA PRO A 47 -5.17 -45.51 33.47
C PRO A 47 -5.89 -44.31 32.85
N GLY A 48 -6.53 -43.54 33.73
CA GLY A 48 -7.29 -42.34 33.39
C GLY A 48 -6.47 -41.06 33.33
N LEU A 49 -7.09 -40.12 32.59
CA LEU A 49 -7.00 -38.66 32.64
C LEU A 49 -5.62 -38.01 32.44
N HIS A 50 -5.29 -37.74 31.17
CA HIS A 50 -4.54 -36.53 30.83
C HIS A 50 -5.46 -35.32 30.93
N VAL A 51 -5.03 -34.31 31.67
CA VAL A 51 -5.51 -32.94 31.58
C VAL A 51 -5.36 -32.50 30.11
N MET A 52 -6.46 -32.21 29.43
CA MET A 52 -6.38 -31.61 28.11
C MET A 52 -5.76 -30.22 28.25
N GLN A 53 -4.52 -30.10 27.81
CA GLN A 53 -3.89 -28.81 27.57
C GLN A 53 -4.72 -28.04 26.54
N SER A 54 -4.96 -26.76 26.81
CA SER A 54 -5.47 -25.81 25.82
C SER A 54 -4.69 -25.98 24.51
N PRO A 55 -5.33 -25.95 23.33
CA PRO A 55 -4.60 -25.85 22.07
C PRO A 55 -3.69 -24.64 22.16
N GLN A 56 -2.38 -24.86 22.08
CA GLN A 56 -1.40 -23.81 21.89
C GLN A 56 -1.69 -23.21 20.51
N GLU A 57 -1.95 -21.89 20.44
CA GLU A 57 -2.11 -21.21 19.15
C GLU A 57 -0.84 -21.48 18.30
N PRO A 58 -0.95 -21.92 17.03
CA PRO A 58 0.21 -22.01 16.16
C PRO A 58 0.79 -20.61 15.99
N THR A 59 2.08 -20.43 16.30
CA THR A 59 2.78 -19.19 15.99
C THR A 59 2.73 -18.97 14.48
N THR A 60 1.99 -17.97 14.02
CA THR A 60 1.71 -17.75 12.60
C THR A 60 2.98 -17.29 11.87
N ASP A 61 3.56 -18.16 11.05
CA ASP A 61 4.54 -17.77 10.04
C ASP A 61 3.95 -16.69 9.12
N LYS A 62 4.74 -15.66 8.82
CA LYS A 62 4.36 -14.60 7.88
C LYS A 62 4.01 -15.18 6.51
N VAL A 63 2.81 -14.83 6.04
CA VAL A 63 2.41 -14.99 4.64
C VAL A 63 3.05 -13.85 3.83
N TRP A 64 3.84 -14.19 2.81
CA TRP A 64 4.52 -13.23 1.94
C TRP A 64 3.58 -12.82 0.80
N LEU A 65 3.23 -11.54 0.74
CA LEU A 65 2.26 -11.03 -0.22
C LEU A 65 2.94 -10.40 -1.44
N PHE A 66 2.61 -10.90 -2.64
CA PHE A 66 3.10 -10.39 -3.92
C PHE A 66 1.99 -9.66 -4.65
N ALA A 67 2.14 -8.36 -4.89
CA ALA A 67 1.13 -7.52 -5.50
C ALA A 67 1.25 -7.42 -7.01
N VAL A 68 0.16 -7.72 -7.72
CA VAL A 68 0.04 -7.60 -9.18
C VAL A 68 -1.14 -6.72 -9.58
N ASP A 69 -1.12 -6.14 -10.78
CA ASP A 69 -2.22 -5.30 -11.28
C ASP A 69 -3.38 -6.11 -11.89
N GLY A 70 -3.14 -7.39 -12.23
CA GLY A 70 -4.13 -8.30 -12.80
C GLY A 70 -4.55 -7.97 -14.24
N ARG A 71 -3.79 -7.14 -14.97
CA ARG A 71 -4.16 -6.65 -16.32
C ARG A 71 -3.11 -6.93 -17.39
N LYS A 72 -1.94 -7.46 -17.04
CA LYS A 72 -0.78 -7.57 -17.93
C LYS A 72 -0.58 -8.99 -18.47
N ARG A 73 -1.25 -9.35 -19.58
CA ARG A 73 -1.00 -10.63 -20.27
C ARG A 73 0.39 -10.65 -20.95
N PRO A 74 1.16 -11.76 -20.89
CA PRO A 74 0.90 -13.04 -20.22
C PRO A 74 1.43 -13.15 -18.78
N TYR A 75 1.78 -12.04 -18.14
CA TYR A 75 2.50 -12.03 -16.86
C TYR A 75 1.59 -12.17 -15.64
N SER A 76 0.58 -11.31 -15.49
CA SER A 76 -0.42 -11.40 -14.43
C SER A 76 -1.74 -10.79 -14.93
N PHE A 77 -2.75 -11.63 -15.11
CA PHE A 77 -4.02 -11.23 -15.70
C PHE A 77 -5.16 -12.15 -15.27
N PHE A 78 -6.40 -11.67 -15.40
CA PHE A 78 -7.57 -12.53 -15.26
C PHE A 78 -7.84 -13.30 -16.55
N ASP A 79 -7.94 -14.63 -16.46
CA ASP A 79 -8.44 -15.44 -17.57
C ASP A 79 -9.94 -15.18 -17.81
N LYS A 80 -10.49 -15.84 -18.85
CA LYS A 80 -11.90 -15.70 -19.22
C LYS A 80 -12.88 -16.10 -18.10
N ASP A 81 -12.45 -16.96 -17.18
CA ASP A 81 -13.26 -17.49 -16.09
C ASP A 81 -13.11 -16.67 -14.80
N GLY A 82 -12.19 -15.70 -14.80
CA GLY A 82 -11.94 -14.79 -13.69
C GLY A 82 -10.89 -15.29 -12.70
N ASN A 83 -10.08 -16.28 -13.06
CA ASN A 83 -8.94 -16.70 -12.24
C ASN A 83 -7.76 -15.76 -12.49
N LEU A 84 -7.06 -15.34 -11.42
CA LEU A 84 -5.80 -14.62 -11.52
C LEU A 84 -4.68 -15.61 -11.91
N VAL A 85 -4.17 -15.49 -13.13
CA VAL A 85 -3.16 -16.38 -13.72
C VAL A 85 -2.05 -15.58 -14.40
N GLY A 86 -1.00 -16.27 -14.84
CA GLY A 86 0.08 -15.68 -15.64
C GLY A 86 1.47 -16.12 -15.18
N PHE A 87 2.49 -15.77 -15.96
CA PHE A 87 3.88 -16.17 -15.71
C PHE A 87 4.42 -15.67 -14.36
N ASP A 88 4.08 -14.45 -13.94
CA ASP A 88 4.50 -13.93 -12.62
C ASP A 88 3.94 -14.80 -11.50
N VAL A 89 2.66 -15.20 -11.60
CA VAL A 89 1.98 -16.07 -10.63
C VAL A 89 2.64 -17.44 -10.58
N ASP A 90 2.94 -18.03 -11.75
CA ASP A 90 3.58 -19.33 -11.86
C ASP A 90 5.02 -19.33 -11.28
N VAL A 91 5.81 -18.28 -11.53
CA VAL A 91 7.17 -18.13 -10.96
C VAL A 91 7.12 -17.95 -9.45
N ILE A 92 6.24 -17.09 -8.93
CA ILE A 92 6.07 -16.88 -7.48
C ILE A 92 5.74 -18.20 -6.79
N SER A 93 4.72 -18.91 -7.29
CA SER A 93 4.30 -20.20 -6.73
C SER A 93 5.45 -21.20 -6.67
N ARG A 94 6.23 -21.32 -7.77
CA ARG A 94 7.33 -22.28 -7.83
C ARG A 94 8.51 -21.90 -6.94
N VAL A 95 8.91 -20.62 -6.92
CA VAL A 95 10.02 -20.14 -6.08
C VAL A 95 9.67 -20.26 -4.59
N CYS A 96 8.45 -19.90 -4.20
CA CYS A 96 7.98 -20.04 -2.82
C CYS A 96 7.91 -21.50 -2.36
N ALA A 97 7.46 -22.41 -3.22
CA ALA A 97 7.48 -23.85 -2.93
C ALA A 97 8.91 -24.38 -2.73
N LEU A 98 9.88 -23.93 -3.55
CA LEU A 98 11.30 -24.29 -3.38
C LEU A 98 11.91 -23.69 -2.10
N ALA A 99 11.48 -22.50 -1.72
CA ALA A 99 11.94 -21.81 -0.51
C ALA A 99 11.26 -22.28 0.79
N GLY A 100 10.20 -23.10 0.70
CA GLY A 100 9.37 -23.47 1.84
C GLY A 100 8.64 -22.28 2.48
N LYS A 101 8.27 -21.27 1.67
CA LYS A 101 7.58 -20.06 2.13
C LYS A 101 6.10 -20.08 1.79
N GLN A 102 5.27 -19.62 2.71
CA GLN A 102 3.86 -19.35 2.45
C GLN A 102 3.76 -18.02 1.70
N CYS A 103 3.31 -18.05 0.45
CA CYS A 103 3.19 -16.88 -0.39
C CYS A 103 1.80 -16.79 -0.98
N GLU A 104 1.27 -15.59 -1.05
CA GLU A 104 0.00 -15.30 -1.69
C GLU A 104 0.16 -14.16 -2.69
N VAL A 105 -0.56 -14.26 -3.81
CA VAL A 105 -0.66 -13.17 -4.79
C VAL A 105 -1.91 -12.36 -4.47
N VAL A 106 -1.74 -11.04 -4.42
CA VAL A 106 -2.78 -10.05 -4.11
C VAL A 106 -2.86 -9.01 -5.22
N LEU A 107 -4.03 -8.43 -5.43
CA LEU A 107 -4.18 -7.32 -6.36
C LEU A 107 -3.85 -5.98 -5.70
N ALA A 108 -3.12 -5.13 -6.41
CA ALA A 108 -2.97 -3.72 -6.07
C ALA A 108 -2.86 -2.87 -7.33
N GLU A 109 -3.30 -1.62 -7.28
CA GLU A 109 -3.03 -0.68 -8.37
C GLU A 109 -1.52 -0.50 -8.53
N PHE A 110 -1.07 -0.28 -9.77
CA PHE A 110 0.34 -0.05 -10.08
C PHE A 110 0.98 1.04 -9.20
N THR A 111 0.23 2.10 -8.92
CA THR A 111 0.62 3.24 -8.08
C THR A 111 0.88 2.88 -6.62
N GLU A 112 0.36 1.75 -6.14
CA GLU A 112 0.65 1.24 -4.80
C GLU A 112 2.03 0.57 -4.71
N CYS A 113 2.58 0.10 -5.83
CA CYS A 113 3.96 -0.38 -5.92
C CYS A 113 4.94 0.77 -6.20
N ILE A 114 4.61 1.66 -7.14
CA ILE A 114 5.50 2.70 -7.67
C ILE A 114 4.70 3.79 -8.38
N PHE A 115 5.14 5.04 -8.28
CA PHE A 115 4.58 6.13 -9.08
C PHE A 115 5.67 7.14 -9.47
N SER A 116 5.38 7.99 -10.44
CA SER A 116 6.30 9.04 -10.88
C SER A 116 5.68 10.42 -10.70
N ASN A 117 6.48 11.36 -10.21
CA ASN A 117 6.10 12.76 -10.08
C ASN A 117 7.27 13.65 -10.51
N ARG A 118 7.03 14.52 -11.50
CA ARG A 118 8.07 15.33 -12.16
C ARG A 118 9.28 14.48 -12.57
N GLU A 119 8.99 13.37 -13.27
CA GLU A 119 9.98 12.42 -13.81
C GLU A 119 10.86 11.70 -12.77
N ILE A 120 10.65 11.97 -11.47
CA ILE A 120 11.27 11.22 -10.39
C ILE A 120 10.34 10.08 -10.00
N THR A 121 10.92 8.90 -9.88
CA THR A 121 10.24 7.68 -9.46
C THR A 121 10.26 7.54 -7.94
N TYR A 122 9.09 7.31 -7.33
CA TYR A 122 8.92 7.15 -5.89
C TYR A 122 8.28 5.79 -5.55
N PRO A 123 8.58 5.25 -4.36
CA PRO A 123 7.84 4.12 -3.80
C PRO A 123 6.35 4.38 -3.67
N GLY A 124 5.55 3.42 -4.13
CA GLY A 124 4.12 3.43 -3.92
C GLY A 124 3.76 3.22 -2.46
N ARG A 125 2.60 3.76 -2.08
CA ARG A 125 2.10 3.72 -0.70
C ARG A 125 1.95 2.28 -0.20
N GLY A 126 1.31 1.41 -0.97
CA GLY A 126 1.04 0.03 -0.56
C GLY A 126 2.31 -0.74 -0.21
N LEU A 127 3.35 -0.68 -1.04
CA LEU A 127 4.63 -1.35 -0.76
C LEU A 127 5.26 -0.80 0.52
N MET A 128 5.25 0.53 0.70
CA MET A 128 5.92 1.17 1.82
C MET A 128 5.20 0.98 3.16
N ALA A 129 3.86 0.94 3.12
CA ALA A 129 2.97 0.71 4.25
C ALA A 129 2.87 -0.78 4.66
N GLY A 130 3.53 -1.69 3.94
CA GLY A 130 3.43 -3.13 4.21
C GLY A 130 2.05 -3.71 3.90
N TRP A 131 1.33 -3.11 2.94
CA TRP A 131 0.11 -3.71 2.40
C TRP A 131 0.44 -5.08 1.78
N PHE A 132 1.58 -5.15 1.12
CA PHE A 132 2.20 -6.34 0.54
C PHE A 132 3.73 -6.23 0.63
N ASP A 133 4.44 -7.33 0.38
CA ASP A 133 5.89 -7.44 0.57
C ASP A 133 6.71 -7.21 -0.70
N ALA A 134 6.10 -7.48 -1.86
CA ALA A 134 6.78 -7.54 -3.15
C ALA A 134 5.87 -7.16 -4.31
N CYS A 135 6.47 -6.65 -5.38
CA CYS A 135 5.80 -6.43 -6.67
C CYS A 135 6.62 -7.10 -7.79
N PRO A 136 6.11 -8.15 -8.47
CA PRO A 136 6.81 -8.84 -9.54
C PRO A 136 6.76 -8.06 -10.86
N GLY A 137 7.74 -8.31 -11.75
CA GLY A 137 7.70 -7.87 -13.14
C GLY A 137 8.21 -6.45 -13.37
N TYR A 138 8.95 -5.89 -12.41
CA TYR A 138 9.49 -4.54 -12.48
C TYR A 138 10.93 -4.56 -12.96
N VAL A 139 11.19 -3.78 -14.00
CA VAL A 139 12.54 -3.61 -14.56
C VAL A 139 13.46 -2.96 -13.54
N ILE A 140 14.61 -3.58 -13.31
CA ILE A 140 15.68 -3.04 -12.48
C ILE A 140 16.32 -1.89 -13.25
N SER A 141 16.40 -0.71 -12.66
CA SER A 141 17.09 0.44 -13.25
C SER A 141 17.77 1.28 -12.19
N VAL A 142 18.78 2.05 -12.60
CA VAL A 142 19.60 2.88 -11.69
C VAL A 142 18.75 3.87 -10.90
N ASP A 143 17.76 4.49 -11.55
CA ASP A 143 16.81 5.41 -10.92
C ASP A 143 15.91 4.71 -9.88
N ARG A 144 15.45 3.49 -10.18
CA ARG A 144 14.60 2.73 -9.27
C ARG A 144 15.35 2.17 -8.06
N GLN A 145 16.63 1.82 -8.20
CA GLN A 145 17.47 1.33 -7.09
C GLN A 145 17.66 2.37 -5.97
N SER A 146 17.43 3.65 -6.28
CA SER A 146 17.39 4.72 -5.27
C SER A 146 16.20 4.58 -4.32
N ALA A 147 15.11 3.98 -4.77
CA ALA A 147 13.84 3.86 -4.06
C ALA A 147 13.55 2.42 -3.55
N PHE A 148 14.05 1.40 -4.24
CA PHE A 148 13.70 -0.01 -4.01
C PHE A 148 14.93 -0.91 -4.01
N ASP A 149 14.79 -2.08 -3.38
CA ASP A 149 15.66 -3.23 -3.64
C ASP A 149 14.97 -4.19 -4.63
N PHE A 150 15.73 -5.10 -5.21
CA PHE A 150 15.24 -6.08 -6.18
C PHE A 150 15.81 -7.47 -5.88
N THR A 151 15.03 -8.50 -6.19
CA THR A 151 15.54 -9.86 -6.31
C THR A 151 16.45 -9.99 -7.55
N ASP A 152 17.04 -11.18 -7.74
CA ASP A 152 17.61 -11.52 -9.02
C ASP A 152 16.55 -11.39 -10.13
N PRO A 153 16.92 -10.90 -11.33
CA PRO A 153 16.00 -10.79 -12.45
C PRO A 153 15.53 -12.18 -12.87
N TYR A 154 14.27 -12.25 -13.27
CA TYR A 154 13.63 -13.45 -13.82
C TYR A 154 12.98 -13.19 -15.18
N LEU A 155 13.12 -11.98 -15.74
CA LEU A 155 12.68 -11.61 -17.08
C LEU A 155 13.79 -10.82 -17.79
N TYR A 156 13.95 -11.07 -19.08
CA TYR A 156 14.79 -10.28 -19.98
C TYR A 156 14.09 -8.98 -20.37
N THR A 157 14.84 -7.88 -20.54
CA THR A 157 14.26 -6.60 -20.93
C THR A 157 15.12 -5.85 -21.94
N ASP A 158 14.42 -5.34 -22.95
CA ASP A 158 14.83 -4.48 -24.05
C ASP A 158 14.41 -3.02 -24.02
N ALA A 159 15.04 -2.15 -24.82
CA ALA A 159 14.38 -0.96 -25.36
C ALA A 159 14.70 -0.73 -26.84
N SER A 160 13.81 -0.02 -27.53
CA SER A 160 13.98 0.42 -28.91
C SER A 160 13.32 1.79 -29.16
N PHE A 161 13.56 2.32 -30.35
CA PHE A 161 13.00 3.56 -30.88
C PHE A 161 11.86 3.23 -31.85
N THR A 162 10.77 3.98 -31.75
CA THR A 162 9.58 3.85 -32.61
C THR A 162 9.35 5.16 -33.35
N VAL A 163 9.02 5.08 -34.64
CA VAL A 163 8.78 6.25 -35.50
C VAL A 163 7.43 6.12 -36.23
N ALA A 164 6.95 7.22 -36.80
CA ALA A 164 5.79 7.17 -37.70
C ALA A 164 6.10 6.34 -38.96
N PRO A 165 5.08 5.74 -39.62
CA PRO A 165 5.29 4.88 -40.78
C PRO A 165 6.16 5.53 -41.87
N GLY A 166 7.20 4.82 -42.31
CA GLY A 166 8.13 5.30 -43.33
C GLY A 166 9.19 6.26 -42.80
N ASN A 167 9.31 6.42 -41.48
CA ASN A 167 10.31 7.24 -40.80
C ASN A 167 10.48 8.65 -41.43
N PRO A 168 9.42 9.48 -41.45
CA PRO A 168 9.43 10.76 -42.16
C PRO A 168 10.42 11.78 -41.60
N SER A 169 10.85 11.62 -40.34
CA SER A 169 11.88 12.45 -39.71
C SER A 169 13.30 12.03 -40.12
N GLY A 170 13.48 10.85 -40.74
CA GLY A 170 14.79 10.31 -41.08
C GLY A 170 15.62 9.94 -39.85
N PHE A 171 14.96 9.55 -38.74
CA PHE A 171 15.64 9.20 -37.51
C PHE A 171 16.55 7.99 -37.70
N ASN A 172 17.81 8.11 -37.30
CA ASN A 172 18.78 7.03 -37.31
C ASN A 172 19.21 6.71 -35.86
N PRO A 173 18.87 5.52 -35.33
CA PRO A 173 19.17 5.17 -33.94
C PRO A 173 20.66 4.96 -33.67
N ASP A 174 21.51 4.84 -34.69
CA ASP A 174 22.94 4.61 -34.52
C ASP A 174 23.76 5.90 -34.31
N THR A 175 23.19 7.08 -34.55
CA THR A 175 23.86 8.36 -34.29
C THR A 175 23.90 8.69 -32.78
N SER A 176 24.83 9.53 -32.35
CA SER A 176 24.95 9.99 -30.96
C SER A 176 24.26 11.32 -30.65
N ASP A 177 24.04 12.16 -31.68
CA ASP A 177 23.33 13.43 -31.53
C ASP A 177 21.89 13.31 -32.05
N TYR A 178 20.95 13.49 -31.14
CA TYR A 178 19.51 13.50 -31.39
C TYR A 178 18.89 14.89 -31.18
N SER A 179 19.69 15.95 -31.00
CA SER A 179 19.23 17.30 -30.67
C SER A 179 18.22 17.89 -31.66
N GLN A 180 18.24 17.42 -32.91
CA GLN A 180 17.34 17.84 -33.99
C GLN A 180 15.95 17.19 -33.93
N PHE A 181 15.77 16.11 -33.18
CA PHE A 181 14.53 15.35 -33.09
C PHE A 181 13.78 15.68 -31.80
N LYS A 182 12.45 15.56 -31.85
CA LYS A 182 11.56 15.61 -30.69
C LYS A 182 11.26 14.20 -30.19
N PHE A 183 11.76 13.88 -29.01
CA PHE A 183 11.58 12.58 -28.38
C PHE A 183 10.32 12.54 -27.52
N ALA A 184 9.59 11.44 -27.60
CA ALA A 184 8.55 11.08 -26.67
C ALA A 184 9.00 9.89 -25.80
N HIS A 185 8.62 9.88 -24.53
CA HIS A 185 8.61 8.67 -23.72
C HIS A 185 7.35 8.65 -22.84
N LEU A 186 7.00 7.47 -22.32
CA LEU A 186 5.86 7.34 -21.41
C LEU A 186 6.23 7.86 -20.02
N THR A 187 5.26 8.44 -19.31
CA THR A 187 5.42 8.82 -17.91
C THR A 187 5.86 7.62 -17.06
N GLY A 188 6.89 7.81 -16.22
CA GLY A 188 7.47 6.77 -15.37
C GLY A 188 8.17 5.62 -16.08
N ALA A 189 8.36 5.71 -17.40
CA ALA A 189 9.17 4.74 -18.14
C ALA A 189 10.65 4.89 -17.81
N LEU A 190 11.34 3.75 -17.77
CA LEU A 190 12.80 3.67 -17.69
C LEU A 190 13.50 4.16 -18.97
N THR A 191 12.78 4.16 -20.10
CA THR A 191 13.24 4.66 -21.40
C THR A 191 13.06 6.16 -21.48
N ASN A 192 13.76 6.87 -20.60
CA ASN A 192 13.70 8.32 -20.45
C ASN A 192 15.02 8.97 -20.87
N GLU A 193 15.08 10.30 -20.73
CA GLU A 193 16.26 11.11 -21.00
C GLU A 193 17.52 10.63 -20.26
N LYS A 194 17.38 10.19 -19.01
CA LYS A 194 18.50 9.69 -18.20
C LYS A 194 19.06 8.39 -18.78
N CYS A 195 18.22 7.54 -19.37
CA CYS A 195 18.73 6.41 -20.12
C CYS A 195 19.48 6.84 -21.39
N LEU A 196 18.96 7.81 -22.15
CA LEU A 196 19.65 8.32 -23.34
C LEU A 196 21.04 8.88 -22.99
N GLU A 197 21.13 9.65 -21.90
CA GLU A 197 22.41 10.15 -21.37
C GLU A 197 23.38 9.00 -21.04
N ARG A 198 22.91 7.94 -20.36
CA ARG A 198 23.72 6.73 -20.09
C ARG A 198 24.15 5.97 -21.34
N LEU A 199 23.37 6.06 -22.42
CA LEU A 199 23.69 5.51 -23.74
C LEU A 199 24.59 6.44 -24.58
N ASN A 200 25.07 7.55 -24.01
CA ASN A 200 25.82 8.60 -24.71
C ASN A 200 25.05 9.18 -25.93
N LYS A 201 23.73 9.33 -25.78
CA LYS A 201 22.84 9.94 -26.77
C LYS A 201 22.37 11.32 -26.28
N THR A 202 22.55 12.36 -27.09
CA THR A 202 22.18 13.74 -26.72
C THR A 202 20.80 14.08 -27.27
N ALA A 203 19.79 14.23 -26.40
CA ALA A 203 18.46 14.72 -26.77
C ALA A 203 18.12 16.01 -26.01
N LYS A 204 17.53 17.00 -26.68
CA LYS A 204 17.18 18.31 -26.08
C LYS A 204 15.68 18.59 -26.03
N ASN A 205 14.91 18.00 -26.94
CA ASN A 205 13.48 18.24 -27.07
C ASN A 205 12.74 16.98 -26.66
N ILE A 206 12.22 16.94 -25.42
CA ILE A 206 11.54 15.77 -24.87
C ILE A 206 10.10 16.14 -24.50
N VAL A 207 9.19 15.23 -24.82
CA VAL A 207 7.75 15.29 -24.51
C VAL A 207 7.40 14.03 -23.73
N VAL A 208 6.66 14.18 -22.64
CA VAL A 208 6.19 13.04 -21.84
C VAL A 208 4.75 12.72 -22.23
N ALA A 209 4.52 11.51 -22.72
CA ALA A 209 3.20 11.00 -23.02
C ALA A 209 2.57 10.33 -21.78
N ALA A 210 1.27 10.52 -21.59
CA ALA A 210 0.56 9.92 -20.45
C ALA A 210 0.45 8.39 -20.58
N ASP A 211 0.23 7.91 -21.80
CA ASP A 211 0.09 6.48 -22.11
C ASP A 211 0.48 6.18 -23.58
N LEU A 212 0.34 4.92 -23.99
CA LEU A 212 0.70 4.49 -25.34
C LEU A 212 -0.19 5.11 -26.43
N PRO A 213 -1.53 5.21 -26.28
CA PRO A 213 -2.37 5.96 -27.21
C PRO A 213 -1.95 7.42 -27.39
N ASP A 214 -1.63 8.14 -26.31
CA ASP A 214 -1.14 9.51 -26.37
C ASP A 214 0.20 9.59 -27.13
N ALA A 215 1.16 8.70 -26.81
CA ALA A 215 2.42 8.62 -27.54
C ALA A 215 2.22 8.35 -29.04
N GLN A 216 1.30 7.46 -29.39
CA GLN A 216 0.95 7.18 -30.78
C GLN A 216 0.36 8.39 -31.48
N ALA A 217 -0.53 9.13 -30.82
CA ALA A 217 -1.09 10.37 -31.35
C ALA A 217 0.01 11.42 -31.60
N LEU A 218 0.96 11.59 -30.66
CA LEU A 218 2.09 12.52 -30.80
C LEU A 218 2.99 12.20 -31.99
N LEU A 219 3.21 10.92 -32.30
CA LEU A 219 3.97 10.50 -33.48
C LEU A 219 3.20 10.74 -34.78
N LEU A 220 1.92 10.34 -34.82
CA LEU A 220 1.09 10.45 -36.01
C LEU A 220 0.77 11.90 -36.39
N ASN A 221 0.59 12.78 -35.40
CA ASN A 221 0.37 14.21 -35.62
C ASN A 221 1.67 15.02 -35.75
N ARG A 222 2.85 14.36 -35.67
CA ARG A 222 4.20 14.95 -35.75
C ARG A 222 4.53 15.96 -34.66
N THR A 223 3.89 15.87 -33.50
CA THR A 223 4.31 16.60 -32.29
C THR A 223 5.61 16.02 -31.73
N ALA A 224 5.81 14.71 -31.87
CA ALA A 224 7.06 14.01 -31.61
C ALA A 224 7.52 13.25 -32.86
N ASP A 225 8.84 13.11 -33.03
CA ASP A 225 9.46 12.42 -34.15
C ASP A 225 9.75 10.95 -33.82
N VAL A 226 10.06 10.66 -32.55
CA VAL A 226 10.54 9.35 -32.09
C VAL A 226 9.97 9.05 -30.70
N LEU A 227 9.48 7.84 -30.48
CA LEU A 227 9.14 7.31 -29.16
C LEU A 227 10.23 6.35 -28.68
N PHE A 228 10.77 6.58 -27.49
CA PHE A 228 11.69 5.66 -26.84
C PHE A 228 10.94 4.76 -25.85
N SER A 229 10.88 3.45 -26.12
CA SER A 229 10.07 2.51 -25.33
C SER A 229 10.58 1.06 -25.35
N PRO A 230 10.19 0.22 -24.37
CA PRO A 230 10.52 -1.22 -24.37
C PRO A 230 9.61 -2.06 -25.29
N ARG A 231 8.82 -1.44 -26.19
CA ARG A 231 7.84 -2.16 -27.01
C ARG A 231 8.53 -2.79 -28.22
N HIS A 232 8.15 -4.05 -28.52
CA HIS A 232 8.61 -4.76 -29.71
C HIS A 232 7.70 -4.54 -30.93
N LYS A 233 6.46 -4.12 -30.68
CA LYS A 233 5.46 -3.81 -31.70
C LYS A 233 4.52 -2.74 -31.15
N ILE A 234 4.17 -1.78 -32.00
CA ILE A 234 3.10 -0.82 -31.76
C ILE A 234 2.30 -0.72 -33.06
N ASP A 235 1.01 -1.03 -33.01
CA ASP A 235 0.18 -1.08 -34.21
C ASP A 235 0.07 0.31 -34.85
N GLY A 236 0.28 0.39 -36.17
CA GLY A 236 0.26 1.64 -36.93
C GLY A 236 1.53 2.50 -36.83
N LEU A 237 2.58 2.02 -36.17
CA LEU A 237 3.90 2.67 -36.10
C LEU A 237 5.01 1.70 -36.52
N GLU A 238 6.20 2.24 -36.79
CA GLU A 238 7.38 1.47 -37.16
C GLU A 238 8.35 1.39 -35.97
N VAL A 239 8.51 0.20 -35.38
CA VAL A 239 9.50 -0.06 -34.33
C VAL A 239 10.82 -0.43 -35.00
N LEU A 240 11.87 0.33 -34.71
CA LEU A 240 13.19 0.11 -35.31
C LEU A 240 13.85 -1.16 -34.72
N PRO A 241 14.70 -1.86 -35.50
CA PRO A 241 15.26 -3.15 -35.08
C PRO A 241 16.34 -3.03 -34.00
N GLN A 242 16.92 -1.85 -33.79
CA GLN A 242 17.96 -1.64 -32.79
C GLN A 242 17.42 -1.95 -31.38
N ARG A 243 18.25 -2.61 -30.57
CA ARG A 243 17.95 -2.88 -29.15
C ARG A 243 19.01 -2.26 -28.28
N VAL A 244 18.57 -1.57 -27.23
CA VAL A 244 19.44 -0.95 -26.22
C VAL A 244 18.98 -1.34 -24.83
N HIS A 245 19.90 -1.32 -23.86
CA HIS A 245 19.60 -1.62 -22.46
C HIS A 245 19.56 -0.34 -21.63
N CYS A 246 18.40 -0.08 -21.07
CA CYS A 246 18.19 0.94 -20.05
C CYS A 246 18.08 0.34 -18.65
N ASP A 247 17.98 -0.99 -18.59
CA ASP A 247 17.88 -1.79 -17.38
C ASP A 247 19.25 -2.17 -16.81
N ALA A 248 19.24 -2.71 -15.59
CA ALA A 248 20.39 -3.27 -14.91
C ALA A 248 20.25 -4.80 -14.76
N GLY A 249 19.96 -5.50 -15.86
CA GLY A 249 19.99 -6.97 -15.93
C GLY A 249 18.63 -7.65 -16.12
N GLY A 250 17.56 -6.90 -16.39
CA GLY A 250 16.22 -7.43 -16.62
C GLY A 250 15.15 -6.91 -15.64
N ALA A 251 14.03 -7.62 -15.61
CA ALA A 251 12.95 -7.40 -14.64
C ALA A 251 12.94 -8.47 -13.54
N ALA A 252 12.64 -8.02 -12.33
CA ALA A 252 12.74 -8.77 -11.09
C ALA A 252 11.51 -8.53 -10.20
N VAL A 253 11.51 -9.16 -9.03
CA VAL A 253 10.60 -8.78 -7.95
C VAL A 253 11.18 -7.56 -7.25
N MET A 254 10.44 -6.45 -7.33
CA MET A 254 10.73 -5.20 -6.62
C MET A 254 10.23 -5.30 -5.19
N ILE A 255 11.07 -4.91 -4.23
CA ILE A 255 10.80 -5.01 -2.80
C ILE A 255 11.16 -3.72 -2.09
N LYS A 256 10.53 -3.49 -0.92
CA LYS A 256 10.89 -2.38 -0.03
C LYS A 256 12.38 -2.48 0.30
N LYS A 257 13.08 -1.35 0.28
CA LYS A 257 14.51 -1.28 0.59
C LYS A 257 14.80 -1.85 1.98
N GLY A 258 15.80 -2.72 2.07
CA GLY A 258 16.16 -3.46 3.29
C GLY A 258 15.28 -4.68 3.59
N SER A 259 14.36 -5.08 2.69
CA SER A 259 13.56 -6.28 2.86
C SER A 259 14.42 -7.55 2.85
N SER A 260 14.10 -8.49 3.73
CA SER A 260 14.76 -9.80 3.79
C SER A 260 14.28 -10.77 2.69
N LEU A 261 13.30 -10.39 1.86
CA LEU A 261 12.71 -11.27 0.84
C LEU A 261 13.76 -11.84 -0.13
N ALA A 262 14.66 -11.01 -0.63
CA ALA A 262 15.69 -11.43 -1.58
C ALA A 262 16.63 -12.51 -1.01
N GLN A 263 16.82 -12.56 0.31
CA GLN A 263 17.73 -13.51 0.97
C GLN A 263 17.29 -14.96 0.81
N TRP A 264 15.97 -15.21 0.79
CA TRP A 264 15.43 -16.55 0.54
C TRP A 264 14.97 -16.73 -0.91
N TRP A 265 14.51 -15.67 -1.57
CA TRP A 265 14.05 -15.73 -2.96
C TRP A 265 15.18 -16.05 -3.92
N ASN A 266 16.30 -15.33 -3.85
CA ASN A 266 17.38 -15.47 -4.83
C ASN A 266 17.96 -16.90 -4.84
N PRO A 267 18.30 -17.54 -3.70
CA PRO A 267 18.78 -18.92 -3.71
C PRO A 267 17.76 -19.92 -4.28
N ALA A 268 16.47 -19.76 -3.96
CA ALA A 268 15.41 -20.62 -4.48
C ALA A 268 15.22 -20.43 -6.00
N PHE A 269 15.24 -19.18 -6.48
CA PHE A 269 15.18 -18.88 -7.90
C PHE A 269 16.40 -19.39 -8.67
N GLN A 270 17.61 -19.29 -8.11
CA GLN A 270 18.81 -19.86 -8.72
C GLN A 270 18.74 -21.39 -8.81
N THR A 271 18.14 -22.04 -7.81
CA THR A 271 17.86 -23.49 -7.85
C THR A 271 16.91 -23.82 -9.01
N LEU A 272 15.81 -23.05 -9.16
CA LEU A 272 14.87 -23.19 -10.27
C LEU A 272 15.55 -22.99 -11.64
N ARG A 273 16.47 -22.03 -11.72
CA ARG A 273 17.16 -21.68 -12.96
C ARG A 273 18.21 -22.71 -13.37
N THR A 274 18.97 -23.23 -12.41
CA THR A 274 20.05 -24.18 -12.67
C THR A 274 19.56 -25.61 -12.88
N SER A 275 18.37 -25.97 -12.39
CA SER A 275 17.76 -27.28 -12.66
C SER A 275 17.17 -27.41 -14.08
N GLY A 276 17.06 -26.29 -14.83
CA GLY A 276 16.38 -26.24 -16.12
C GLY A 276 14.85 -26.13 -16.03
N GLU A 277 14.30 -26.20 -14.82
CA GLU A 277 12.87 -26.07 -14.58
C GLU A 277 12.34 -24.67 -14.93
N TYR A 278 13.15 -23.61 -14.74
CA TYR A 278 12.77 -22.26 -15.17
C TYR A 278 12.51 -22.20 -16.70
N GLN A 279 13.34 -22.85 -17.51
CA GLN A 279 13.17 -22.90 -18.96
C GLN A 279 11.94 -23.71 -19.35
N ALA A 280 11.69 -24.83 -18.67
CA ALA A 280 10.46 -25.61 -18.86
C ALA A 280 9.22 -24.78 -18.50
N LEU A 281 9.23 -24.10 -17.35
CA LEU A 281 8.16 -23.21 -16.90
C LEU A 281 7.89 -22.10 -17.92
N CYS A 282 8.94 -21.50 -18.46
CA CYS A 282 8.86 -20.49 -19.51
C CYS A 282 8.15 -21.04 -20.78
N GLN A 283 8.58 -22.18 -21.29
CA GLN A 283 7.99 -22.79 -22.49
C GLN A 283 6.53 -23.18 -22.28
N THR A 284 6.23 -23.82 -21.14
CA THR A 284 4.85 -24.20 -20.79
C THR A 284 3.96 -22.97 -20.65
N SER A 285 4.45 -21.89 -20.05
CA SER A 285 3.68 -20.65 -19.86
C SER A 285 3.35 -19.96 -21.19
N GLN A 286 4.29 -19.94 -22.14
CA GLN A 286 4.04 -19.38 -23.47
C GLN A 286 2.90 -20.10 -24.21
N ILE A 287 2.83 -21.43 -24.09
CA ILE A 287 1.75 -22.25 -24.66
C ILE A 287 0.46 -22.02 -23.87
N LYS A 288 0.52 -22.15 -22.54
CA LYS A 288 -0.63 -22.01 -21.61
C LYS A 288 -1.35 -20.66 -21.79
N TYR A 289 -0.60 -19.58 -22.02
CA TYR A 289 -1.16 -18.23 -22.14
C TYR A 289 -1.23 -17.69 -23.57
N SER A 290 -0.80 -18.49 -24.56
CA SER A 290 -0.83 -18.15 -25.99
C SER A 290 -0.17 -16.81 -26.32
N ALA A 291 0.95 -16.51 -25.67
CA ALA A 291 1.69 -15.27 -25.85
C ALA A 291 3.18 -15.45 -25.45
N PRO A 292 4.10 -14.70 -26.08
CA PRO A 292 5.52 -14.79 -25.75
C PRO A 292 5.80 -14.26 -24.35
N VAL A 293 6.75 -14.90 -23.66
CA VAL A 293 7.26 -14.50 -22.36
C VAL A 293 8.74 -14.18 -22.53
N GLU A 294 9.17 -12.99 -22.10
CA GLU A 294 10.56 -12.53 -22.21
C GLU A 294 11.45 -13.20 -21.15
N CYS A 295 11.67 -14.51 -21.30
CA CYS A 295 12.45 -15.29 -20.35
C CYS A 295 13.95 -15.04 -20.48
N LEU A 296 14.65 -15.22 -19.37
CA LEU A 296 16.10 -15.18 -19.37
C LEU A 296 16.70 -16.36 -20.15
N PRO A 297 17.85 -16.15 -20.80
CA PRO A 297 18.55 -17.24 -21.48
C PRO A 297 18.96 -18.35 -20.50
N PRO A 298 19.17 -19.59 -21.00
CA PRO A 298 19.68 -20.71 -20.22
C PRO A 298 20.88 -20.31 -19.37
N ALA A 299 20.91 -20.78 -18.11
CA ALA A 299 22.05 -20.54 -17.25
C ALA A 299 23.31 -21.16 -17.91
N THR A 300 24.33 -20.35 -18.16
CA THR A 300 25.67 -20.89 -18.44
C THR A 300 26.24 -21.37 -17.11
N PRO A 301 26.78 -22.60 -17.02
CA PRO A 301 27.37 -23.09 -15.78
C PRO A 301 28.61 -22.24 -15.47
N LYS A 302 28.47 -21.27 -14.56
CA LYS A 302 29.60 -20.65 -13.86
C LYS A 302 29.65 -21.25 -12.46
N ASN A 303 30.86 -21.69 -12.07
CA ASN A 303 31.19 -22.34 -10.81
C ASN A 303 30.32 -21.85 -9.63
N SER A 304 29.36 -22.68 -9.25
CA SER A 304 28.56 -22.47 -8.04
C SER A 304 29.32 -23.08 -6.87
N LEU A 305 30.02 -22.24 -6.12
CA LEU A 305 30.63 -22.62 -4.85
C LEU A 305 30.14 -21.68 -3.76
N TYR A 306 28.91 -21.90 -3.27
CA TYR A 306 28.53 -21.49 -1.92
C TYR A 306 27.76 -22.62 -1.24
N LEU A 307 28.47 -23.23 -0.30
CA LEU A 307 28.11 -24.39 0.50
C LEU A 307 27.42 -23.93 1.80
N ARG A 308 26.47 -24.75 2.26
CA ARG A 308 25.74 -24.69 3.53
C ARG A 308 26.64 -24.42 4.74
N LEU A 309 26.10 -23.72 5.76
CA LEU A 309 26.48 -23.86 7.17
C LEU A 309 25.29 -23.51 8.08
N SER A 310 24.99 -24.41 9.03
CA SER A 310 23.99 -24.30 10.09
C SER A 310 24.67 -24.54 11.44
N LEU A 311 24.39 -23.71 12.47
CA LEU A 311 24.78 -23.86 13.89
C LEU A 311 23.87 -22.98 14.81
N PRO A 312 23.82 -23.20 16.14
CA PRO A 312 22.61 -23.15 16.97
C PRO A 312 22.55 -21.97 17.96
N ILE A 313 21.59 -22.03 18.92
CA ILE A 313 21.43 -21.24 20.19
C ILE A 313 20.43 -20.07 20.04
N GLN A 314 19.61 -19.65 20.99
CA GLN A 314 18.85 -20.19 22.14
C GLN A 314 17.86 -19.07 22.52
N GLU A 315 16.64 -19.45 22.87
CA GLU A 315 15.48 -18.56 23.03
C GLU A 315 15.54 -17.65 24.26
N THR A 316 14.89 -16.49 24.16
CA THR A 316 13.80 -16.13 25.08
C THR A 316 12.74 -15.34 24.32
N SER A 317 11.50 -15.82 24.39
CA SER A 317 10.27 -15.17 23.93
C SER A 317 9.54 -14.55 25.11
N ASP A 318 8.74 -13.51 24.84
CA ASP A 318 7.42 -13.37 25.44
C ASP A 318 6.57 -12.34 24.66
N ILE A 319 5.35 -12.72 24.32
CA ILE A 319 4.23 -11.85 23.91
C ILE A 319 3.07 -12.14 24.88
N PRO A 320 2.31 -11.11 25.30
CA PRO A 320 0.85 -11.21 25.37
C PRO A 320 0.20 -10.07 24.54
N SER A 321 -0.75 -10.29 23.60
CA SER A 321 -2.16 -10.72 23.73
C SER A 321 -3.14 -9.63 24.24
N ASP A 322 -3.26 -8.50 23.52
CA ASP A 322 -4.28 -7.44 23.72
C ASP A 322 -4.89 -6.92 22.38
N LYS A 323 -5.03 -7.76 21.36
CA LYS A 323 -5.56 -7.31 20.05
C LYS A 323 -7.08 -7.17 20.06
N ILE A 324 -7.57 -5.97 19.76
CA ILE A 324 -8.99 -5.70 19.42
C ILE A 324 -9.19 -5.98 17.94
N TRP A 325 -10.16 -6.83 17.59
CA TRP A 325 -10.52 -7.14 16.20
C TRP A 325 -11.60 -6.19 15.68
N LEU A 326 -11.29 -5.45 14.63
CA LEU A 326 -12.16 -4.41 14.09
C LEU A 326 -12.91 -4.92 12.85
N PHE A 327 -14.23 -4.88 12.88
CA PHE A 327 -15.10 -5.21 11.75
C PHE A 327 -15.71 -3.94 11.16
N ALA A 328 -15.45 -3.67 9.89
CA ALA A 328 -15.97 -2.49 9.20
C ALA A 328 -17.32 -2.76 8.53
N VAL A 329 -18.28 -1.87 8.76
CA VAL A 329 -19.60 -1.89 8.11
C VAL A 329 -19.95 -0.51 7.54
N ASP A 330 -20.77 -0.47 6.49
CA ASP A 330 -21.20 0.79 5.86
C ASP A 330 -22.31 1.53 6.65
N GLY A 331 -23.01 0.81 7.54
CA GLY A 331 -24.09 1.32 8.38
C GLY A 331 -25.36 1.75 7.62
N ARG A 332 -25.54 1.35 6.36
CA ARG A 332 -26.65 1.79 5.48
C ARG A 332 -27.45 0.63 4.89
N LYS A 333 -27.00 -0.62 5.07
CA LYS A 333 -27.55 -1.80 4.40
C LYS A 333 -28.55 -2.56 5.27
N ARG A 334 -29.83 -2.19 5.24
CA ARG A 334 -30.92 -2.98 5.86
C ARG A 334 -31.08 -4.35 5.16
N PRO A 335 -31.29 -5.47 5.89
CA PRO A 335 -31.34 -5.63 7.36
C PRO A 335 -29.99 -6.02 8.02
N TYR A 336 -28.87 -5.86 7.33
CA TYR A 336 -27.57 -6.43 7.69
C TYR A 336 -26.76 -5.56 8.67
N SER A 337 -26.51 -4.30 8.31
CA SER A 337 -25.85 -3.32 9.17
C SER A 337 -26.38 -1.92 8.85
N PHE A 338 -27.14 -1.35 9.77
CA PHE A 338 -27.82 -0.08 9.56
C PHE A 338 -28.11 0.65 10.87
N PHE A 339 -28.33 1.96 10.78
CA PHE A 339 -28.83 2.74 11.91
C PHE A 339 -30.35 2.60 12.04
N ASN A 340 -30.82 2.18 13.21
CA ASN A 340 -32.24 2.23 13.55
C ASN A 340 -32.70 3.68 13.81
N ASP A 341 -33.98 3.84 14.13
CA ASP A 341 -34.58 5.17 14.31
C ASP A 341 -34.01 5.93 15.53
N ASP A 342 -33.36 5.22 16.46
CA ASP A 342 -32.65 5.78 17.62
C ASP A 342 -31.19 6.18 17.29
N GLY A 343 -30.74 5.98 16.05
CA GLY A 343 -29.34 6.21 15.66
C GLY A 343 -28.36 5.17 16.21
N LYS A 344 -28.83 3.98 16.62
CA LYS A 344 -27.97 2.85 17.02
C LYS A 344 -27.67 1.95 15.83
N LEU A 345 -26.40 1.56 15.68
CA LEU A 345 -25.98 0.56 14.70
C LEU A 345 -26.50 -0.82 15.11
N VAL A 346 -27.34 -1.41 14.27
CA VAL A 346 -27.97 -2.72 14.46
C VAL A 346 -27.99 -3.49 13.15
N GLY A 347 -28.42 -4.75 13.18
CA GLY A 347 -28.62 -5.59 12.02
C GLY A 347 -28.04 -6.99 12.20
N PHE A 348 -28.28 -7.85 11.23
CA PHE A 348 -27.84 -9.25 11.26
C PHE A 348 -26.32 -9.41 11.38
N ASP A 349 -25.52 -8.64 10.64
CA ASP A 349 -24.05 -8.74 10.68
C ASP A 349 -23.54 -8.36 12.08
N VAL A 350 -24.14 -7.32 12.68
CA VAL A 350 -23.83 -6.85 14.03
C VAL A 350 -24.12 -7.94 15.07
N ASP A 351 -25.29 -8.57 14.97
CA ASP A 351 -25.72 -9.63 15.88
C ASP A 351 -24.84 -10.90 15.73
N LEU A 352 -24.44 -11.27 14.49
CA LEU A 352 -23.56 -12.41 14.21
C LEU A 352 -22.14 -12.19 14.75
N ILE A 353 -21.51 -11.04 14.44
CA ILE A 353 -20.18 -10.70 14.92
C ILE A 353 -20.14 -10.73 16.45
N SER A 354 -21.13 -10.10 17.09
CA SER A 354 -21.23 -10.07 18.55
C SER A 354 -21.32 -11.49 19.13
N ARG A 355 -22.08 -12.39 18.50
CA ARG A 355 -22.20 -13.79 18.97
C ARG A 355 -20.91 -14.58 18.80
N VAL A 356 -20.27 -14.50 17.63
CA VAL A 356 -19.01 -15.22 17.35
C VAL A 356 -17.88 -14.74 18.27
N CYS A 357 -17.77 -13.43 18.49
CA CYS A 357 -16.77 -12.86 19.40
C CYS A 357 -17.03 -13.24 20.87
N ALA A 358 -18.30 -13.29 21.30
CA ALA A 358 -18.65 -13.69 22.65
C ALA A 358 -18.26 -15.15 22.97
N ILE A 359 -18.48 -16.09 22.04
CA ILE A 359 -18.13 -17.50 22.27
C ILE A 359 -16.63 -17.76 22.24
N THR A 360 -15.86 -16.91 21.55
CA THR A 360 -14.39 -17.01 21.46
C THR A 360 -13.66 -16.18 22.50
N GLN A 361 -14.38 -15.38 23.30
CA GLN A 361 -13.82 -14.43 24.27
C GLN A 361 -12.83 -13.44 23.63
N LYS A 362 -12.91 -13.20 22.32
CA LYS A 362 -12.09 -12.19 21.62
C LYS A 362 -12.74 -10.81 21.79
N GLN A 363 -11.90 -9.78 21.98
CA GLN A 363 -12.37 -8.40 21.98
C GLN A 363 -12.61 -7.97 20.53
N CYS A 364 -13.86 -7.66 20.19
CA CYS A 364 -14.25 -7.21 18.86
C CYS A 364 -14.98 -5.88 18.95
N GLU A 365 -14.69 -4.98 18.02
CA GLU A 365 -15.39 -3.71 17.86
C GLU A 365 -15.85 -3.55 16.41
N ILE A 366 -16.98 -2.89 16.23
CA ILE A 366 -17.53 -2.59 14.90
C ILE A 366 -17.31 -1.12 14.61
N VAL A 367 -16.69 -0.84 13.46
CA VAL A 367 -16.38 0.51 13.01
C VAL A 367 -17.15 0.85 11.74
N LEU A 368 -17.42 2.13 11.53
CA LEU A 368 -17.98 2.61 10.27
C LEU A 368 -16.84 2.85 9.27
N ALA A 369 -16.98 2.31 8.07
CA ALA A 369 -16.11 2.63 6.95
C ALA A 369 -16.93 2.73 5.67
N GLU A 370 -16.47 3.54 4.72
CA GLU A 370 -17.06 3.53 3.38
C GLU A 370 -16.78 2.19 2.69
N PHE A 371 -17.69 1.77 1.81
CA PHE A 371 -17.56 0.52 1.06
C PHE A 371 -16.21 0.41 0.32
N THR A 372 -15.74 1.54 -0.22
CA THR A 372 -14.45 1.70 -0.92
C THR A 372 -13.23 1.43 -0.05
N GLU A 373 -13.35 1.55 1.27
CA GLU A 373 -12.27 1.22 2.21
C GLU A 373 -12.12 -0.29 2.43
N CYS A 374 -13.17 -1.07 2.15
CA CYS A 374 -13.10 -2.53 2.10
C CYS A 374 -12.68 -3.04 0.72
N ILE A 375 -13.27 -2.48 -0.35
CA ILE A 375 -13.11 -2.98 -1.73
C ILE A 375 -13.48 -1.89 -2.75
N PHE A 376 -12.75 -1.83 -3.86
CA PHE A 376 -13.11 -0.95 -4.98
C PHE A 376 -12.85 -1.63 -6.33
N THR A 377 -13.52 -1.15 -7.38
CA THR A 377 -13.33 -1.68 -8.74
C THR A 377 -12.87 -0.55 -9.65
N GLU A 378 -11.78 -0.78 -10.36
CA GLU A 378 -11.27 0.10 -11.40
C GLU A 378 -11.00 -0.75 -12.64
N ARG A 379 -11.36 -0.26 -13.84
CA ARG A 379 -11.22 -0.97 -15.14
C ARG A 379 -11.48 -2.49 -15.06
N GLU A 380 -12.64 -2.85 -14.48
CA GLU A 380 -13.14 -4.23 -14.36
C GLU A 380 -12.28 -5.19 -13.50
N VAL A 381 -11.35 -4.65 -12.73
CA VAL A 381 -10.56 -5.37 -11.73
C VAL A 381 -10.91 -4.84 -10.34
N THR A 382 -11.07 -5.76 -9.40
CA THR A 382 -11.50 -5.46 -8.05
C THR A 382 -10.32 -5.55 -7.09
N PHE A 383 -10.03 -4.45 -6.40
CA PHE A 383 -8.87 -4.29 -5.52
C PHE A 383 -9.29 -4.22 -4.04
N PRO A 384 -8.39 -4.63 -3.11
CA PRO A 384 -8.54 -4.34 -1.69
C PRO A 384 -8.59 -2.84 -1.41
N GLY A 385 -9.57 -2.43 -0.61
CA GLY A 385 -9.69 -1.06 -0.16
C GLY A 385 -8.56 -0.67 0.80
N ARG A 386 -8.28 0.64 0.86
CA ARG A 386 -7.20 1.18 1.68
C ARG A 386 -7.38 0.85 3.16
N GLY A 387 -8.58 0.99 3.71
CA GLY A 387 -8.86 0.68 5.11
C GLY A 387 -8.48 -0.75 5.51
N LEU A 388 -8.82 -1.74 4.66
CA LEU A 388 -8.47 -3.13 4.92
C LEU A 388 -6.96 -3.40 4.84
N MET A 389 -6.26 -2.71 3.93
CA MET A 389 -4.82 -2.92 3.72
C MET A 389 -3.93 -2.14 4.69
N ALA A 390 -4.39 -0.96 5.14
CA ALA A 390 -3.71 -0.03 6.05
C ALA A 390 -4.04 -0.25 7.54
N PRO A 391 -4.21 -1.51 7.94
CA PRO A 391 -5.01 -2.02 9.07
C PRO A 391 -5.89 -0.99 9.82
N TRP A 392 -6.81 -0.29 9.13
CA TRP A 392 -7.83 0.52 9.82
C TRP A 392 -8.86 -0.37 10.50
N PHE A 393 -9.07 -1.55 9.93
CA PHE A 393 -9.89 -2.63 10.43
C PHE A 393 -9.40 -3.98 9.89
N ASP A 394 -9.85 -5.07 10.49
CA ASP A 394 -9.39 -6.43 10.18
C ASP A 394 -10.30 -7.19 9.20
N ALA A 395 -11.57 -6.80 9.12
CA ALA A 395 -12.60 -7.57 8.42
C ALA A 395 -13.76 -6.70 7.90
N CYS A 396 -14.40 -7.15 6.82
CA CYS A 396 -15.65 -6.59 6.31
C CYS A 396 -16.70 -7.70 6.09
N PRO A 397 -17.86 -7.70 6.79
CA PRO A 397 -18.90 -8.72 6.65
C PRO A 397 -19.78 -8.49 5.40
N GLY A 398 -20.47 -9.55 4.97
CA GLY A 398 -21.57 -9.46 4.01
C GLY A 398 -21.13 -9.43 2.54
N PHE A 399 -19.95 -9.95 2.23
CA PHE A 399 -19.39 -9.99 0.88
C PHE A 399 -19.50 -11.39 0.28
N ALA A 400 -20.09 -11.48 -0.90
CA ALA A 400 -20.15 -12.72 -1.68
C ALA A 400 -18.73 -13.18 -2.07
N ILE A 401 -18.43 -14.45 -1.83
CA ILE A 401 -17.20 -15.11 -2.23
C ILE A 401 -17.25 -15.30 -3.74
N SER A 402 -16.28 -14.81 -4.50
CA SER A 402 -16.24 -15.04 -5.94
C SER A 402 -14.80 -15.25 -6.38
N VAL A 403 -14.62 -16.04 -7.45
CA VAL A 403 -13.31 -16.42 -8.00
C VAL A 403 -12.41 -15.20 -8.25
N ASP A 404 -13.00 -14.11 -8.77
CA ASP A 404 -12.29 -12.85 -9.03
C ASP A 404 -11.89 -12.10 -7.74
N ARG A 405 -12.66 -12.23 -6.67
CA ARG A 405 -12.36 -11.63 -5.36
C ARG A 405 -11.33 -12.42 -4.56
N GLU A 406 -11.28 -13.73 -4.71
CA GLU A 406 -10.26 -14.59 -4.07
C GLU A 406 -8.83 -14.26 -4.55
N GLY A 407 -8.69 -13.60 -5.71
CA GLY A 407 -7.43 -13.00 -6.14
C GLY A 407 -6.94 -11.83 -5.28
N ALA A 408 -7.82 -11.21 -4.49
CA ALA A 408 -7.55 -10.01 -3.69
C ALA A 408 -7.76 -10.21 -2.18
N PHE A 409 -8.63 -11.13 -1.77
CA PHE A 409 -9.09 -11.30 -0.39
C PHE A 409 -9.13 -12.77 0.01
N ASP A 410 -9.06 -13.02 1.32
CA ASP A 410 -9.51 -14.29 1.90
C ASP A 410 -10.92 -14.11 2.50
N PHE A 411 -11.62 -15.23 2.68
CA PHE A 411 -12.96 -15.25 3.24
C PHE A 411 -13.06 -16.26 4.38
N THR A 412 -13.91 -15.94 5.36
CA THR A 412 -14.38 -16.93 6.33
C THR A 412 -15.32 -17.93 5.66
N ASP A 413 -15.78 -18.92 6.43
CA ASP A 413 -16.90 -19.75 6.01
C ASP A 413 -18.11 -18.86 5.68
N PRO A 414 -18.84 -19.14 4.59
CA PRO A 414 -20.01 -18.36 4.22
C PRO A 414 -21.14 -18.61 5.21
N TYR A 415 -21.93 -17.57 5.45
CA TYR A 415 -23.09 -17.63 6.33
C TYR A 415 -24.38 -17.23 5.58
N LEU A 416 -24.31 -16.36 4.58
CA LEU A 416 -25.48 -16.01 3.76
C LEU A 416 -25.48 -16.77 2.43
N TYR A 417 -26.64 -17.25 2.03
CA TYR A 417 -26.91 -17.73 0.68
C TYR A 417 -26.98 -16.54 -0.27
N THR A 418 -26.33 -16.67 -1.42
CA THR A 418 -26.41 -15.69 -2.52
C THR A 418 -26.72 -16.42 -3.81
N ASP A 419 -27.52 -15.78 -4.65
CA ASP A 419 -27.78 -16.20 -6.02
C ASP A 419 -27.85 -14.97 -6.92
N SER A 420 -28.07 -15.20 -8.20
CA SER A 420 -28.20 -14.17 -9.22
C SER A 420 -29.28 -14.50 -10.21
N SER A 421 -29.82 -13.48 -10.85
CA SER A 421 -30.91 -13.61 -11.80
C SER A 421 -30.74 -12.66 -12.99
N PHE A 422 -31.54 -12.91 -14.01
CA PHE A 422 -31.63 -12.06 -15.18
C PHE A 422 -32.86 -11.16 -15.05
N THR A 423 -32.72 -9.90 -15.45
CA THR A 423 -33.79 -8.90 -15.39
C THR A 423 -33.97 -8.26 -16.76
N VAL A 424 -35.22 -8.14 -17.21
CA VAL A 424 -35.58 -7.63 -18.53
C VAL A 424 -36.52 -6.42 -18.41
N ALA A 425 -36.67 -5.68 -19.51
CA ALA A 425 -37.67 -4.63 -19.61
C ALA A 425 -39.09 -5.23 -19.48
N PRO A 426 -40.10 -4.45 -19.04
CA PRO A 426 -41.47 -4.93 -18.90
C PRO A 426 -41.98 -5.62 -20.17
N SER A 427 -42.62 -6.78 -20.00
CA SER A 427 -43.14 -7.62 -21.10
C SER A 427 -42.06 -8.33 -21.92
N ASN A 428 -40.80 -8.32 -21.46
CA ASN A 428 -39.66 -8.99 -22.10
C ASN A 428 -39.59 -8.80 -23.63
N PRO A 429 -39.44 -7.56 -24.14
CA PRO A 429 -39.52 -7.26 -25.56
C PRO A 429 -38.42 -7.93 -26.40
N SER A 430 -37.28 -8.26 -25.78
CA SER A 430 -36.18 -8.99 -26.42
C SER A 430 -36.49 -10.49 -26.60
N GLY A 431 -37.51 -11.01 -25.92
CA GLY A 431 -37.81 -12.44 -25.91
C GLY A 431 -36.71 -13.26 -25.23
N PHE A 432 -35.97 -12.67 -24.29
CA PHE A 432 -34.88 -13.35 -23.59
C PHE A 432 -35.44 -14.50 -22.74
N ASP A 433 -35.00 -15.72 -23.07
CA ASP A 433 -35.27 -16.93 -22.30
C ASP A 433 -33.98 -17.33 -21.59
N PRO A 434 -33.92 -17.31 -20.25
CA PRO A 434 -32.68 -17.54 -19.53
C PRO A 434 -32.29 -19.03 -19.53
N ASP A 435 -33.21 -19.94 -19.89
CA ASP A 435 -32.95 -21.38 -20.00
C ASP A 435 -32.30 -21.78 -21.34
N THR A 436 -32.24 -20.88 -22.33
CA THR A 436 -31.54 -21.15 -23.60
C THR A 436 -30.04 -21.35 -23.37
N SER A 437 -29.42 -22.25 -24.13
CA SER A 437 -27.97 -22.47 -24.09
C SER A 437 -27.16 -21.31 -24.68
N ASP A 438 -27.77 -20.50 -25.56
CA ASP A 438 -27.06 -19.51 -26.38
C ASP A 438 -27.55 -18.08 -26.12
N PHE A 439 -26.66 -17.24 -25.59
CA PHE A 439 -26.92 -15.83 -25.31
C PHE A 439 -26.33 -14.88 -26.37
N SER A 440 -25.76 -15.42 -27.46
CA SER A 440 -24.94 -14.67 -28.43
C SER A 440 -25.71 -13.62 -29.24
N GLN A 441 -27.03 -13.62 -29.15
CA GLN A 441 -27.91 -12.64 -29.79
C GLN A 441 -28.29 -11.45 -28.89
N PHE A 442 -28.04 -11.55 -27.57
CA PHE A 442 -28.51 -10.56 -26.59
C PHE A 442 -27.37 -9.68 -26.07
N ASN A 443 -27.67 -8.39 -25.93
CA ASN A 443 -26.80 -7.42 -25.28
C ASN A 443 -27.08 -7.41 -23.77
N PHE A 444 -26.05 -7.59 -22.97
CA PHE A 444 -26.16 -7.61 -21.51
C PHE A 444 -25.70 -6.27 -20.91
N VAL A 445 -26.22 -5.96 -19.73
CA VAL A 445 -25.69 -4.91 -18.85
C VAL A 445 -25.47 -5.47 -17.45
N HIS A 446 -24.38 -5.07 -16.80
CA HIS A 446 -24.18 -5.29 -15.36
C HIS A 446 -23.66 -4.03 -14.66
N LEU A 447 -23.66 -4.04 -13.33
CA LEU A 447 -23.12 -2.93 -12.53
C LEU A 447 -21.60 -3.04 -12.38
N THR A 448 -20.91 -1.91 -12.31
CA THR A 448 -19.48 -1.87 -11.96
C THR A 448 -19.22 -2.60 -10.63
N GLY A 449 -18.23 -3.50 -10.61
CA GLY A 449 -17.86 -4.28 -9.42
C GLY A 449 -18.85 -5.40 -9.04
N ALA A 450 -19.88 -5.65 -9.85
CA ALA A 450 -20.78 -6.77 -9.65
C ALA A 450 -20.10 -8.10 -9.99
N LEU A 451 -20.41 -9.12 -9.20
CA LEU A 451 -20.04 -10.52 -9.46
C LEU A 451 -20.78 -11.11 -10.67
N THR A 452 -21.91 -10.50 -11.06
CA THR A 452 -22.72 -10.84 -12.24
C THR A 452 -22.17 -10.18 -13.50
N ASN A 453 -20.96 -10.55 -13.87
CA ASN A 453 -20.22 -9.99 -15.01
C ASN A 453 -19.97 -11.05 -16.10
N GLU A 454 -19.24 -10.66 -17.15
CA GLU A 454 -18.85 -11.56 -18.25
C GLU A 454 -18.16 -12.84 -17.76
N LYS A 455 -17.27 -12.72 -16.77
CA LYS A 455 -16.53 -13.87 -16.22
C LYS A 455 -17.49 -14.88 -15.60
N CYS A 456 -18.57 -14.43 -14.95
CA CYS A 456 -19.61 -15.34 -14.49
C CYS A 456 -20.36 -16.02 -15.65
N LEU A 457 -20.74 -15.28 -16.69
CA LEU A 457 -21.39 -15.88 -17.87
C LEU A 457 -20.51 -16.97 -18.50
N ASN A 458 -19.21 -16.72 -18.62
CA ASN A 458 -18.25 -17.70 -19.10
C ASN A 458 -18.21 -18.97 -18.23
N ARG A 459 -18.22 -18.83 -16.90
CA ARG A 459 -18.32 -19.98 -15.96
C ARG A 459 -19.64 -20.75 -16.10
N LEU A 460 -20.71 -20.07 -16.50
CA LEU A 460 -22.01 -20.69 -16.83
C LEU A 460 -22.06 -21.28 -18.24
N ASN A 461 -20.95 -21.24 -18.99
CA ASN A 461 -20.86 -21.60 -20.42
C ASN A 461 -21.88 -20.83 -21.29
N LYS A 462 -22.04 -19.53 -21.01
CA LYS A 462 -22.89 -18.61 -21.78
C LYS A 462 -22.04 -17.48 -22.37
N THR A 463 -22.31 -17.12 -23.61
CA THR A 463 -21.61 -16.02 -24.31
C THR A 463 -22.63 -14.98 -24.75
N ALA A 464 -22.48 -13.74 -24.30
CA ALA A 464 -23.33 -12.62 -24.71
C ALA A 464 -22.86 -12.01 -26.05
N LYS A 465 -23.75 -11.30 -26.75
CA LYS A 465 -23.40 -10.54 -27.96
C LYS A 465 -22.45 -9.38 -27.65
N SER A 466 -22.80 -8.62 -26.61
CA SER A 466 -22.04 -7.50 -26.09
C SER A 466 -22.41 -7.29 -24.62
N ILE A 467 -21.53 -6.64 -23.86
CA ILE A 467 -21.73 -6.40 -22.43
C ILE A 467 -21.44 -4.92 -22.15
N LEU A 468 -22.43 -4.23 -21.58
CA LEU A 468 -22.33 -2.87 -21.09
C LEU A 468 -22.09 -2.87 -19.57
N VAL A 469 -21.30 -1.91 -19.10
CA VAL A 469 -21.05 -1.69 -17.67
C VAL A 469 -21.68 -0.38 -17.25
N ALA A 470 -22.64 -0.45 -16.32
CA ALA A 470 -23.31 0.71 -15.75
C ALA A 470 -22.72 1.05 -14.37
N ALA A 471 -22.50 2.34 -14.09
CA ALA A 471 -21.95 2.78 -12.81
C ALA A 471 -22.91 2.53 -11.64
N ASN A 472 -24.21 2.57 -11.90
CA ASN A 472 -25.26 2.41 -10.89
C ASN A 472 -26.55 1.82 -11.51
N LEU A 473 -27.50 1.46 -10.64
CA LEU A 473 -28.76 0.85 -11.05
C LEU A 473 -29.62 1.76 -11.95
N PRO A 474 -29.78 3.07 -11.68
CA PRO A 474 -30.44 3.99 -12.60
C PRO A 474 -29.88 3.95 -14.04
N ASP A 475 -28.56 3.96 -14.20
CA ASP A 475 -27.93 3.91 -15.53
C ASP A 475 -28.20 2.57 -16.22
N ALA A 476 -28.12 1.45 -15.46
CA ALA A 476 -28.47 0.12 -15.98
C ALA A 476 -29.94 0.04 -16.42
N LYS A 477 -30.86 0.65 -15.65
CA LYS A 477 -32.28 0.74 -16.02
C LYS A 477 -32.46 1.54 -17.30
N ALA A 478 -31.75 2.67 -17.45
CA ALA A 478 -31.88 3.53 -18.61
C ALA A 478 -31.49 2.79 -19.91
N VAL A 479 -30.37 2.04 -19.90
CA VAL A 479 -29.93 1.28 -21.08
C VAL A 479 -30.82 0.06 -21.37
N LEU A 480 -31.47 -0.51 -20.34
CA LEU A 480 -32.44 -1.60 -20.54
C LEU A 480 -33.76 -1.08 -21.13
N LEU A 481 -34.26 0.05 -20.62
CA LEU A 481 -35.53 0.64 -21.05
C LEU A 481 -35.45 1.32 -22.43
N ASN A 482 -34.27 1.79 -22.84
CA ASN A 482 -34.07 2.38 -24.16
C ASN A 482 -33.67 1.33 -25.24
N GLY A 483 -33.53 0.05 -24.87
CA GLY A 483 -33.19 -1.04 -25.77
C GLY A 483 -31.71 -1.15 -26.15
N SER A 484 -30.81 -0.42 -25.49
CA SER A 484 -29.36 -0.58 -25.69
C SER A 484 -28.83 -1.88 -25.09
N ALA A 485 -29.48 -2.37 -24.03
CA ALA A 485 -29.30 -3.69 -23.46
C ALA A 485 -30.64 -4.44 -23.45
N ASP A 486 -30.57 -5.76 -23.62
CA ASP A 486 -31.71 -6.67 -23.57
C ASP A 486 -31.91 -7.24 -22.16
N VAL A 487 -30.81 -7.43 -21.43
CA VAL A 487 -30.80 -8.14 -20.14
C VAL A 487 -29.87 -7.45 -19.14
N LEU A 488 -30.38 -7.17 -17.94
CA LEU A 488 -29.58 -6.82 -16.76
C LEU A 488 -29.24 -8.10 -15.98
N PHE A 489 -27.95 -8.42 -15.86
CA PHE A 489 -27.48 -9.53 -15.02
C PHE A 489 -27.14 -9.01 -13.62
N SER A 490 -27.89 -9.44 -12.60
CA SER A 490 -27.73 -8.90 -11.23
C SER A 490 -28.16 -9.86 -10.12
N PRO A 491 -27.61 -9.72 -8.89
CA PRO A 491 -28.05 -10.48 -7.71
C PRO A 491 -29.36 -9.96 -7.09
N ARG A 492 -30.08 -9.04 -7.76
CA ARG A 492 -31.26 -8.38 -7.18
C ARG A 492 -32.51 -9.19 -7.49
N HIS A 493 -33.23 -9.53 -6.42
CA HIS A 493 -34.48 -10.30 -6.47
C HIS A 493 -35.71 -9.47 -6.87
N LYS A 494 -35.62 -8.16 -6.73
CA LYS A 494 -36.67 -7.21 -7.11
C LYS A 494 -36.05 -5.92 -7.58
N ILE A 495 -36.51 -5.43 -8.72
CA ILE A 495 -36.11 -4.14 -9.27
C ILE A 495 -37.37 -3.42 -9.74
N ASP A 496 -37.72 -2.31 -9.09
CA ASP A 496 -38.96 -1.60 -9.41
C ASP A 496 -38.98 -1.12 -10.87
N GLY A 497 -40.10 -1.41 -11.56
CA GLY A 497 -40.31 -1.04 -12.97
C GLY A 497 -39.66 -1.99 -13.98
N LEU A 498 -39.04 -3.08 -13.55
CA LEU A 498 -38.45 -4.11 -14.42
C LEU A 498 -38.98 -5.50 -14.06
N GLU A 499 -38.83 -6.45 -14.99
CA GLU A 499 -39.25 -7.83 -14.81
C GLU A 499 -38.05 -8.71 -14.45
N VAL A 500 -37.99 -9.19 -13.21
CA VAL A 500 -36.94 -10.11 -12.73
C VAL A 500 -37.37 -11.54 -13.02
N LEU A 501 -36.60 -12.25 -13.84
CA LEU A 501 -36.92 -13.61 -14.25
C LEU A 501 -36.71 -14.60 -13.09
N PRO A 502 -37.49 -15.70 -13.03
CA PRO A 502 -37.49 -16.61 -11.89
C PRO A 502 -36.24 -17.49 -11.80
N GLN A 503 -35.46 -17.65 -12.88
CA GLN A 503 -34.25 -18.46 -12.85
C GLN A 503 -33.22 -17.90 -11.86
N ARG A 504 -32.50 -18.82 -11.20
CA ARG A 504 -31.40 -18.51 -10.30
C ARG A 504 -30.13 -19.19 -10.77
N VAL A 505 -29.05 -18.43 -10.78
CA VAL A 505 -27.70 -18.89 -11.12
C VAL A 505 -26.72 -18.47 -10.05
N HIS A 506 -25.64 -19.24 -9.87
CA HIS A 506 -24.58 -18.92 -8.92
C HIS A 506 -23.39 -18.34 -9.66
N CYS A 507 -23.06 -17.11 -9.30
CA CYS A 507 -21.83 -16.44 -9.73
C CYS A 507 -20.77 -16.40 -8.63
N ASP A 508 -21.20 -16.68 -7.39
CA ASP A 508 -20.38 -16.83 -6.19
C ASP A 508 -19.94 -18.28 -5.99
N ALA A 509 -19.01 -18.49 -5.04
CA ALA A 509 -18.44 -19.77 -4.68
C ALA A 509 -18.94 -20.29 -3.32
N GLY A 510 -20.23 -20.09 -3.01
CA GLY A 510 -20.87 -20.71 -1.83
C GLY A 510 -21.53 -19.75 -0.85
N GLY A 511 -21.79 -18.51 -1.26
CA GLY A 511 -22.49 -17.52 -0.45
C GLY A 511 -21.68 -16.27 -0.10
N ALA A 512 -22.18 -15.51 0.86
CA ALA A 512 -21.50 -14.35 1.45
C ALA A 512 -20.94 -14.65 2.84
N ALA A 513 -19.74 -14.12 3.08
CA ALA A 513 -18.88 -14.38 4.22
C ALA A 513 -18.31 -13.07 4.80
N VAL A 514 -17.46 -13.20 5.83
CA VAL A 514 -16.57 -12.11 6.25
C VAL A 514 -15.35 -12.12 5.33
N MET A 515 -15.14 -11.01 4.65
CA MET A 515 -13.98 -10.74 3.81
C MET A 515 -12.85 -10.18 4.66
N VAL A 516 -11.64 -10.71 4.49
CA VAL A 516 -10.45 -10.29 5.24
C VAL A 516 -9.27 -10.06 4.32
N LYS A 517 -8.26 -9.33 4.81
CA LYS A 517 -6.98 -9.20 4.11
C LYS A 517 -6.40 -10.59 3.84
N LYS A 518 -5.86 -10.79 2.65
CA LYS A 518 -5.22 -12.05 2.26
C LYS A 518 -4.07 -12.41 3.21
N GLY A 519 -4.04 -13.67 3.66
CA GLY A 519 -3.14 -14.17 4.70
C GLY A 519 -3.53 -13.79 6.14
N SER A 520 -4.72 -13.23 6.38
CA SER A 520 -5.19 -12.88 7.73
C SER A 520 -5.41 -14.12 8.60
N SER A 521 -5.01 -14.05 9.87
CA SER A 521 -5.30 -15.09 10.85
C SER A 521 -6.74 -15.07 11.38
N LEU A 522 -7.57 -14.10 10.98
CA LEU A 522 -8.95 -13.97 11.48
C LEU A 522 -9.79 -15.22 11.20
N ALA A 523 -9.72 -15.75 9.98
CA ALA A 523 -10.49 -16.93 9.58
C ALA A 523 -10.15 -18.18 10.43
N GLN A 524 -8.92 -18.25 10.97
CA GLN A 524 -8.44 -19.40 11.74
C GLN A 524 -9.19 -19.57 13.06
N TRP A 525 -9.61 -18.48 13.71
CA TRP A 525 -10.42 -18.53 14.92
C TRP A 525 -11.91 -18.31 14.64
N TRP A 526 -12.26 -17.54 13.60
CA TRP A 526 -13.65 -17.29 13.23
C TRP A 526 -14.36 -18.55 12.75
N ASN A 527 -13.77 -19.29 11.80
CA ASN A 527 -14.45 -20.43 11.18
C ASN A 527 -14.78 -21.54 12.21
N PRO A 528 -13.86 -21.98 13.09
CA PRO A 528 -14.19 -22.97 14.12
C PRO A 528 -15.31 -22.50 15.07
N ALA A 529 -15.30 -21.22 15.43
CA ALA A 529 -16.32 -20.64 16.29
C ALA A 529 -17.68 -20.57 15.60
N PHE A 530 -17.72 -20.10 14.36
CA PHE A 530 -18.92 -20.08 13.55
C PHE A 530 -19.50 -21.49 13.37
N GLN A 531 -18.66 -22.48 13.04
CA GLN A 531 -19.08 -23.88 12.94
C GLN A 531 -19.66 -24.43 14.25
N MET A 532 -19.12 -24.01 15.40
CA MET A 532 -19.70 -24.35 16.70
C MET A 532 -21.13 -23.80 16.86
N LEU A 533 -21.39 -22.56 16.44
CA LEU A 533 -22.75 -21.98 16.45
C LEU A 533 -23.71 -22.74 15.52
N VAL A 534 -23.21 -23.21 14.38
CA VAL A 534 -23.99 -24.03 13.43
C VAL A 534 -24.36 -25.36 14.06
N LEU A 535 -23.39 -26.07 14.64
CA LEU A 535 -23.58 -27.37 15.29
C LEU A 535 -24.56 -27.30 16.47
N LEU A 536 -24.54 -26.20 17.23
CA LEU A 536 -25.44 -25.98 18.36
C LEU A 536 -26.85 -25.49 17.94
N GLY A 537 -27.09 -25.26 16.64
CA GLY A 537 -28.36 -24.70 16.14
C GLY A 537 -28.57 -23.22 16.50
N GLU A 538 -27.57 -22.58 17.11
CA GLU A 538 -27.62 -21.19 17.51
C GLU A 538 -27.57 -20.26 16.30
N TYR A 539 -26.84 -20.63 15.25
CA TYR A 539 -26.81 -19.86 14.00
C TYR A 539 -28.21 -19.74 13.38
N GLN A 540 -28.93 -20.86 13.30
CA GLN A 540 -30.30 -20.87 12.76
C GLN A 540 -31.27 -20.07 13.63
N SER A 541 -31.12 -20.17 14.96
CA SER A 541 -31.92 -19.41 15.93
C SER A 541 -31.65 -17.90 15.81
N LEU A 542 -30.38 -17.51 15.66
CA LEU A 542 -29.96 -16.13 15.41
C LEU A 542 -30.56 -15.61 14.10
N CYS A 543 -30.56 -16.43 13.05
CA CYS A 543 -31.15 -16.08 11.78
C CYS A 543 -32.66 -15.81 11.88
N LEU A 544 -33.44 -16.75 12.45
CA LEU A 544 -34.89 -16.60 12.60
C LEU A 544 -35.23 -15.38 13.47
N SER A 545 -34.54 -15.22 14.60
CA SER A 545 -34.77 -14.09 15.50
C SER A 545 -34.43 -12.75 14.84
N SER A 546 -33.38 -12.70 14.01
CA SER A 546 -33.02 -11.49 13.25
C SER A 546 -34.07 -11.15 12.18
N GLN A 547 -34.62 -12.15 11.47
CA GLN A 547 -35.67 -11.91 10.48
C GLN A 547 -36.93 -11.30 11.11
N ILE A 548 -37.32 -11.80 12.29
CA ILE A 548 -38.43 -11.26 13.07
C ILE A 548 -38.10 -9.85 13.58
N LYS A 549 -36.94 -9.69 14.22
CA LYS A 549 -36.47 -8.43 14.83
C LYS A 549 -36.38 -7.29 13.82
N TYR A 550 -35.94 -7.56 12.60
CA TYR A 550 -35.74 -6.55 11.56
C TYR A 550 -36.84 -6.53 10.49
N ASN A 551 -37.87 -7.38 10.62
CA ASN A 551 -38.97 -7.52 9.67
C ASN A 551 -38.50 -7.63 8.20
N ALA A 552 -37.52 -8.50 7.97
CA ALA A 552 -36.89 -8.66 6.67
C ALA A 552 -36.41 -10.09 6.47
N THR A 553 -36.47 -10.57 5.23
CA THR A 553 -35.91 -11.87 4.86
C THR A 553 -34.38 -11.80 4.86
N ILE A 554 -33.75 -12.73 5.58
CA ILE A 554 -32.29 -12.89 5.62
C ILE A 554 -32.00 -14.30 5.09
N PRO A 555 -31.33 -14.43 3.92
CA PRO A 555 -31.10 -15.71 3.29
C PRO A 555 -29.93 -16.45 3.99
N CYS A 556 -30.13 -16.97 5.19
CA CYS A 556 -29.09 -17.74 5.88
C CYS A 556 -28.89 -19.11 5.24
N LEU A 557 -27.64 -19.57 5.16
CA LEU A 557 -27.32 -20.92 4.70
C LEU A 557 -27.89 -21.99 5.63
N PRO A 558 -28.48 -23.07 5.09
CA PRO A 558 -28.96 -24.18 5.90
C PRO A 558 -27.80 -25.05 6.41
N PRO A 559 -27.97 -25.77 7.55
CA PRO A 559 -26.93 -26.64 8.13
C PRO A 559 -26.33 -27.66 7.14
N SER A 560 -27.12 -28.15 6.18
CA SER A 560 -26.65 -29.10 5.16
C SER A 560 -25.61 -28.51 4.20
N GLN A 561 -25.58 -27.19 4.02
CA GLN A 561 -24.64 -26.47 3.14
C GLN A 561 -23.44 -25.89 3.88
N LEU A 562 -23.40 -26.01 5.21
CA LEU A 562 -22.35 -25.45 6.07
C LEU A 562 -21.20 -26.44 6.39
N HIS A 563 -21.28 -27.68 5.88
CA HIS A 563 -20.25 -28.72 6.07
C HIS A 563 -19.27 -28.72 4.88
N SER A 564 -17.97 -28.49 5.13
CA SER A 564 -16.92 -28.62 4.11
C SER A 564 -15.53 -28.96 4.70
N PRO A 565 -14.58 -29.47 3.86
CA PRO A 565 -13.54 -30.44 4.23
C PRO A 565 -12.31 -29.88 4.98
N LYS A 566 -11.55 -30.83 5.55
CA LYS A 566 -10.37 -30.71 6.43
C LYS A 566 -9.37 -29.59 6.09
N PRO A 567 -8.78 -28.94 7.12
CA PRO A 567 -7.66 -28.00 6.97
C PRO A 567 -6.38 -28.71 6.52
N LYS A 568 -5.66 -28.12 5.56
CA LYS A 568 -4.30 -28.52 5.17
C LYS A 568 -3.30 -27.79 6.07
N SER A 569 -2.42 -28.56 6.72
CA SER A 569 -1.36 -28.09 7.63
C SER A 569 -0.11 -27.62 6.88
N SER A 570 0.54 -26.56 7.38
CA SER A 570 1.87 -26.08 7.00
C SER A 570 2.92 -26.35 8.08
N LEU A 571 4.21 -26.38 7.69
CA LEU A 571 5.40 -26.51 8.53
C LEU A 571 6.37 -25.34 8.20
N ILE A 572 7.15 -24.95 9.22
CA ILE A 572 7.64 -23.58 9.50
C ILE A 572 9.12 -23.33 9.11
N PHE A 573 9.49 -22.06 8.82
CA PHE A 573 10.62 -21.32 9.44
C PHE A 573 10.75 -19.87 8.90
N GLU A 574 10.79 -18.89 9.81
CA GLU A 574 10.83 -17.43 9.58
C GLU A 574 12.19 -16.78 9.86
N ALA A 575 12.38 -15.61 9.26
CA ALA A 575 13.65 -14.94 8.97
C ALA A 575 14.19 -14.01 10.08
N VAL A 576 15.52 -13.90 10.16
CA VAL A 576 16.23 -12.91 10.96
C VAL A 576 16.19 -11.56 10.25
N ASN A 577 15.67 -10.53 10.92
CA ASN A 577 15.61 -9.16 10.42
C ASN A 577 16.84 -8.36 10.90
N THR A 578 17.80 -8.11 10.02
CA THR A 578 18.78 -7.02 10.23
C THR A 578 18.11 -5.72 9.83
N LYS A 579 17.50 -5.02 10.80
CA LYS A 579 16.80 -3.75 10.55
C LYS A 579 17.70 -2.81 9.75
N VAL A 580 17.24 -2.39 8.58
CA VAL A 580 17.84 -1.29 7.80
C VAL A 580 17.08 -0.02 8.16
N TRP A 581 17.80 0.99 8.66
CA TRP A 581 17.21 2.29 8.97
C TRP A 581 17.01 3.11 7.70
N LEU A 582 15.77 3.47 7.40
CA LEU A 582 15.41 4.16 6.16
C LEU A 582 15.29 5.67 6.39
N PHE A 583 16.08 6.43 5.63
CA PHE A 583 16.10 7.89 5.65
C PHE A 583 15.44 8.46 4.39
N SER A 584 14.36 9.20 4.57
CA SER A 584 13.67 9.89 3.47
C SER A 584 14.46 11.09 2.96
N VAL A 585 14.53 11.18 1.63
CA VAL A 585 15.02 12.32 0.85
C VAL A 585 14.03 12.63 -0.27
N SER A 586 13.89 13.91 -0.64
CA SER A 586 12.94 14.32 -1.68
C SER A 586 13.47 14.17 -3.10
N GLY A 587 14.80 14.05 -3.28
CA GLY A 587 15.43 13.80 -4.58
C GLY A 587 15.39 14.98 -5.55
N ASN A 588 15.00 16.17 -5.11
CA ASN A 588 14.85 17.36 -5.95
C ASN A 588 15.46 18.65 -5.35
N ARG A 589 16.33 18.52 -4.34
CA ARG A 589 16.94 19.63 -3.61
C ARG A 589 18.45 19.68 -3.85
N LYS A 590 18.89 20.18 -5.02
CA LYS A 590 20.32 20.44 -5.29
C LYS A 590 20.88 21.51 -4.35
N PRO A 591 22.09 21.33 -3.76
CA PRO A 591 22.99 20.18 -3.82
C PRO A 591 22.81 19.15 -2.69
N PHE A 592 21.79 19.29 -1.86
CA PHE A 592 21.62 18.53 -0.61
C PHE A 592 21.12 17.10 -0.83
N ASN A 593 20.07 16.90 -1.62
CA ASN A 593 19.62 15.58 -2.04
C ASN A 593 18.89 15.70 -3.38
N TYR A 594 19.42 15.06 -4.42
CA TYR A 594 18.88 15.14 -5.76
C TYR A 594 19.19 13.91 -6.59
N VAL A 595 18.37 13.64 -7.61
CA VAL A 595 18.69 12.69 -8.65
C VAL A 595 19.58 13.40 -9.68
N ASP A 596 20.78 12.89 -9.93
CA ASP A 596 21.71 13.44 -10.92
C ASP A 596 21.33 13.07 -12.36
N GLU A 597 22.16 13.51 -13.30
CA GLU A 597 22.00 13.24 -14.75
C GLU A 597 22.07 11.73 -15.06
N GLN A 598 22.73 10.94 -14.23
CA GLN A 598 22.82 9.50 -14.41
C GLN A 598 21.60 8.76 -13.83
N GLY A 599 20.70 9.47 -13.15
CA GLY A 599 19.55 8.90 -12.46
C GLY A 599 19.88 8.42 -11.04
N GLN A 600 21.05 8.78 -10.49
CA GLN A 600 21.46 8.35 -9.15
C GLN A 600 21.06 9.36 -8.09
N LEU A 601 20.51 8.88 -6.98
CA LEU A 601 20.30 9.69 -5.79
C LEU A 601 21.66 10.05 -5.16
N THR A 602 21.99 11.33 -5.12
CA THR A 602 23.22 11.88 -4.58
C THR A 602 22.96 13.19 -3.82
N GLY A 603 23.96 13.69 -3.10
CA GLY A 603 23.92 14.98 -2.43
C GLY A 603 24.47 14.92 -1.01
N PHE A 604 24.66 16.10 -0.40
CA PHE A 604 25.20 16.22 0.96
C PHE A 604 24.44 15.41 2.02
N ASP A 605 23.10 15.44 2.03
CA ASP A 605 22.30 14.71 3.03
C ASP A 605 22.49 13.20 2.89
N VAL A 606 22.62 12.70 1.65
CA VAL A 606 22.83 11.27 1.35
C VAL A 606 24.21 10.82 1.84
N ASP A 607 25.26 11.56 1.48
CA ASP A 607 26.63 11.32 1.93
C ASP A 607 26.74 11.39 3.46
N PHE A 608 26.04 12.34 4.08
CA PHE A 608 26.05 12.57 5.53
C PHE A 608 25.41 11.40 6.28
N VAL A 609 24.23 10.94 5.85
CA VAL A 609 23.56 9.76 6.43
C VAL A 609 24.45 8.53 6.36
N GLN A 610 25.03 8.27 5.17
CA GLN A 610 25.91 7.13 4.98
C GLN A 610 27.11 7.18 5.94
N LYS A 611 27.70 8.37 6.13
CA LYS A 611 28.87 8.53 7.00
C LYS A 611 28.54 8.35 8.49
N VAL A 612 27.43 8.91 8.97
CA VAL A 612 27.01 8.75 10.37
C VAL A 612 26.64 7.29 10.66
N CYS A 613 25.94 6.62 9.74
CA CYS A 613 25.61 5.20 9.88
C CYS A 613 26.84 4.30 9.89
N GLN A 614 27.86 4.61 9.06
CA GLN A 614 29.15 3.91 9.09
C GLN A 614 29.82 4.04 10.46
N ILE A 615 29.82 5.24 11.05
CA ILE A 615 30.39 5.48 12.39
C ILE A 615 29.60 4.73 13.47
N ALA A 616 28.27 4.64 13.31
CA ALA A 616 27.38 3.95 14.23
C ALA A 616 27.39 2.41 14.10
N GLY A 617 27.98 1.86 13.04
CA GLY A 617 27.88 0.43 12.71
C GLY A 617 26.45 -0.01 12.36
N GLN A 618 25.60 0.91 11.91
CA GLN A 618 24.19 0.64 11.56
C GLN A 618 24.03 0.44 10.06
N SER A 619 23.14 -0.48 9.67
CA SER A 619 22.70 -0.60 8.28
C SER A 619 21.67 0.47 7.99
N CYS A 620 21.95 1.35 7.03
CA CYS A 620 21.08 2.47 6.67
C CYS A 620 20.96 2.58 5.16
N ALA A 621 19.81 3.07 4.70
CA ALA A 621 19.61 3.43 3.31
C ALA A 621 18.83 4.75 3.18
N SER A 622 19.22 5.58 2.22
CA SER A 622 18.39 6.70 1.77
C SER A 622 17.38 6.21 0.75
N VAL A 623 16.13 6.66 0.88
CA VAL A 623 15.02 6.34 -0.02
C VAL A 623 14.33 7.61 -0.52
N LEU A 624 14.00 7.63 -1.80
CA LEU A 624 13.17 8.69 -2.38
C LEU A 624 11.77 8.63 -1.77
N SER A 625 11.27 9.78 -1.30
CA SER A 625 9.88 9.92 -0.88
C SER A 625 9.44 11.38 -1.04
N PRO A 626 8.18 11.65 -1.45
CA PRO A 626 7.69 13.02 -1.52
C PRO A 626 7.76 13.70 -0.15
N PHE A 627 7.98 15.01 -0.15
CA PHE A 627 8.04 15.82 1.08
C PHE A 627 6.79 15.63 1.96
N THR A 628 5.62 15.47 1.34
CA THR A 628 4.32 15.24 2.01
C THR A 628 4.27 13.98 2.88
N GLU A 629 5.13 13.00 2.60
CA GLU A 629 5.21 11.77 3.38
C GLU A 629 6.03 11.94 4.67
N CYS A 630 6.89 12.95 4.74
CA CYS A 630 7.55 13.37 5.99
C CYS A 630 6.72 14.40 6.75
N THR A 631 6.19 15.40 6.06
CA THR A 631 5.35 16.44 6.65
C THR A 631 4.51 17.15 5.59
N PHE A 632 3.31 17.60 5.96
CA PHE A 632 2.49 18.44 5.12
C PHE A 632 1.93 19.61 5.92
N THR A 633 1.51 20.66 5.21
CA THR A 633 0.90 21.85 5.82
C THR A 633 -0.54 21.98 5.36
N ASN A 634 -1.46 22.17 6.30
CA ASN A 634 -2.86 22.49 6.02
C ASN A 634 -3.25 23.72 6.84
N ARG A 635 -3.80 24.75 6.20
CA ARG A 635 -4.15 26.05 6.84
C ARG A 635 -3.02 26.61 7.73
N ASN A 636 -1.77 26.58 7.25
CA ASN A 636 -0.56 27.03 7.98
C ASN A 636 -0.26 26.27 9.30
N ILE A 637 -0.83 25.09 9.48
CA ILE A 637 -0.50 24.17 10.55
C ILE A 637 0.31 23.02 9.96
N VAL A 638 1.43 22.71 10.61
CA VAL A 638 2.32 21.62 10.21
C VAL A 638 1.80 20.31 10.81
N TYR A 639 1.69 19.29 9.98
CA TYR A 639 1.25 17.95 10.36
C TYR A 639 2.32 16.92 10.02
N ALA A 640 2.30 15.81 10.76
CA ALA A 640 3.13 14.66 10.46
C ALA A 640 2.69 13.99 9.15
N GLY A 641 3.65 13.75 8.25
CA GLY A 641 3.40 13.01 7.03
C GLY A 641 3.16 11.53 7.32
N ARG A 642 2.39 10.88 6.45
CA ARG A 642 2.01 9.47 6.63
C ARG A 642 3.22 8.55 6.54
N GLY A 643 4.12 8.76 5.59
CA GLY A 643 5.34 7.96 5.49
C GLY A 643 6.15 7.86 6.79
N LEU A 644 6.29 8.94 7.55
CA LEU A 644 6.98 8.88 8.84
C LEU A 644 6.11 8.24 9.94
N MET A 645 4.80 8.49 9.93
CA MET A 645 3.89 7.97 10.96
C MET A 645 3.58 6.48 10.84
N ASP A 646 3.44 6.01 9.60
CA ASP A 646 3.10 4.65 9.20
C ASP A 646 4.35 3.75 9.03
N GLY A 647 5.55 4.26 9.34
CA GLY A 647 6.80 3.48 9.33
C GLY A 647 7.33 3.14 7.92
N TRP A 648 7.01 3.98 6.92
CA TRP A 648 7.61 3.84 5.59
C TRP A 648 9.10 4.16 5.66
N VAL A 649 9.44 5.18 6.45
CA VAL A 649 10.80 5.63 6.75
C VAL A 649 10.96 5.82 8.26
N ASP A 650 12.18 5.65 8.77
CA ASP A 650 12.49 5.87 10.19
C ASP A 650 12.83 7.35 10.49
N ALA A 651 13.29 8.08 9.47
CA ALA A 651 13.79 9.44 9.58
C ALA A 651 13.61 10.23 8.28
N CYS A 652 13.57 11.55 8.41
CA CYS A 652 13.51 12.50 7.30
C CYS A 652 14.67 13.49 7.40
N THR A 653 15.42 13.65 6.31
CA THR A 653 16.65 14.46 6.27
C THR A 653 16.39 15.91 5.85
N GLY A 654 17.22 16.84 6.31
CA GLY A 654 17.23 18.22 5.80
C GLY A 654 16.12 19.13 6.33
N TYR A 655 15.58 18.85 7.52
CA TYR A 655 14.49 19.64 8.13
C TYR A 655 15.01 20.59 9.20
N ALA A 656 14.62 21.87 9.10
CA ALA A 656 14.81 22.82 10.20
C ALA A 656 14.01 22.39 11.43
N ASP A 657 14.69 22.33 12.58
CA ASP A 657 14.10 22.18 13.91
C ASP A 657 13.41 23.49 14.30
N THR A 658 12.09 23.48 14.32
CA THR A 658 11.25 24.64 14.64
C THR A 658 10.21 24.27 15.70
N LEU A 659 9.83 25.24 16.53
CA LEU A 659 8.86 25.04 17.61
C LEU A 659 7.52 24.45 17.13
N ASP A 660 7.08 24.82 15.93
CA ASP A 660 5.84 24.28 15.36
C ASP A 660 5.99 22.83 14.86
N ARG A 661 7.19 22.41 14.48
CA ARG A 661 7.49 21.02 14.10
C ARG A 661 7.70 20.11 15.31
N GLU A 662 8.30 20.59 16.39
CA GLU A 662 8.49 19.82 17.64
C GLU A 662 7.16 19.33 18.26
N MET A 663 6.04 19.99 17.93
CA MET A 663 4.72 19.52 18.36
C MET A 663 4.36 18.16 17.73
N ALA A 664 4.88 17.88 16.53
CA ALA A 664 4.58 16.68 15.75
C ALA A 664 5.77 15.69 15.66
N PHE A 665 6.99 16.15 15.87
CA PHE A 665 8.23 15.40 15.61
C PHE A 665 9.25 15.57 16.72
N ASP A 666 10.18 14.61 16.82
CA ASP A 666 11.45 14.81 17.53
C ASP A 666 12.58 15.06 16.52
N PHE A 667 13.70 15.62 16.98
CA PHE A 667 14.85 15.93 16.13
C PHE A 667 16.15 15.34 16.68
N SER A 668 17.06 14.97 15.78
CA SER A 668 18.46 14.71 16.12
C SER A 668 19.20 15.99 16.49
N THR A 669 20.46 15.86 16.91
CA THR A 669 21.40 16.99 16.90
C THR A 669 21.46 17.60 15.49
N ALA A 670 21.40 18.93 15.39
CA ALA A 670 21.49 19.65 14.13
C ALA A 670 22.90 19.55 13.52
N TYR A 671 22.96 19.38 12.20
CA TYR A 671 24.19 19.18 11.44
C TYR A 671 24.50 20.34 10.49
N LEU A 672 23.49 21.10 10.08
CA LEU A 672 23.65 22.39 9.41
C LEU A 672 23.02 23.49 10.27
N PRO A 673 23.45 24.75 10.12
CA PRO A 673 22.80 25.88 10.76
C PRO A 673 21.32 25.95 10.36
N GLY A 674 20.56 26.64 11.20
CA GLY A 674 19.20 27.02 10.88
C GLY A 674 19.19 27.81 9.60
N GLY A 675 18.29 27.47 8.67
CA GLY A 675 18.19 28.20 7.41
C GLY A 675 18.14 29.69 7.68
N ASP A 676 19.19 30.41 7.25
CA ASP A 676 19.24 31.86 7.32
C ASP A 676 18.01 32.37 6.56
N ALA A 677 17.08 32.95 7.30
CA ALA A 677 15.88 33.53 6.73
C ALA A 677 16.26 34.88 6.17
N HIS A 678 16.11 35.06 4.87
CA HIS A 678 16.43 36.33 4.22
C HIS A 678 15.15 37.00 3.73
N PHE A 679 15.22 38.32 3.71
CA PHE A 679 14.22 39.16 3.07
C PHE A 679 14.65 39.46 1.63
N PHE A 680 13.70 39.29 0.72
CA PHE A 680 13.87 39.55 -0.70
C PHE A 680 12.85 40.58 -1.17
N VAL A 681 13.29 41.48 -2.04
CA VAL A 681 12.45 42.53 -2.63
C VAL A 681 12.61 42.52 -4.15
N ALA A 682 11.65 43.11 -4.86
CA ALA A 682 11.78 43.35 -6.29
C ALA A 682 13.01 44.24 -6.60
N PRO A 683 13.64 44.10 -7.78
CA PRO A 683 14.79 44.92 -8.16
C PRO A 683 14.55 46.42 -7.96
N GLY A 684 15.49 47.09 -7.29
CA GLY A 684 15.38 48.51 -6.97
C GLY A 684 14.60 48.83 -5.70
N ASN A 685 14.12 47.81 -4.97
CA ASN A 685 13.39 47.94 -3.70
C ASN A 685 12.27 49.01 -3.75
N PRO A 686 11.28 48.86 -4.65
CA PRO A 686 10.29 49.92 -4.91
C PRO A 686 9.49 50.31 -3.67
N SER A 687 9.25 49.38 -2.76
CA SER A 687 8.52 49.61 -1.51
C SER A 687 9.39 50.22 -0.41
N SER A 688 10.68 50.46 -0.65
CA SER A 688 11.64 50.98 0.33
C SER A 688 11.63 50.14 1.62
N PHE A 689 11.64 48.82 1.48
CA PHE A 689 11.70 47.90 2.61
C PHE A 689 13.07 47.96 3.28
N ASP A 690 13.06 47.91 4.61
CA ASP A 690 14.25 47.92 5.46
C ASP A 690 14.08 46.83 6.55
N PRO A 691 14.95 45.80 6.57
CA PRO A 691 14.86 44.70 7.53
C PRO A 691 15.12 45.10 8.99
N SER A 692 15.70 46.29 9.23
CA SER A 692 15.96 46.79 10.58
C SER A 692 14.70 47.30 11.29
N LEU A 693 13.63 47.61 10.55
CA LEU A 693 12.37 48.15 11.11
C LEU A 693 11.71 47.16 12.09
N GLN A 694 11.06 47.67 13.13
CA GLN A 694 10.26 46.86 14.06
C GLN A 694 8.81 46.70 13.60
N ASP A 695 8.30 47.68 12.86
CA ASP A 695 6.95 47.71 12.33
C ASP A 695 6.96 47.50 10.82
N TYR A 696 6.36 46.40 10.40
CA TYR A 696 6.17 46.01 9.01
C TYR A 696 4.71 46.04 8.56
N THR A 697 3.78 46.59 9.34
CA THR A 697 2.32 46.62 9.04
C THR A 697 1.98 47.23 7.68
N ARG A 698 2.83 48.14 7.18
CA ARG A 698 2.69 48.75 5.85
C ARG A 698 3.01 47.82 4.68
N PHE A 699 3.78 46.76 4.91
CA PHE A 699 4.26 45.86 3.85
C PHE A 699 3.40 44.60 3.75
N THR A 700 3.26 44.10 2.54
CA THR A 700 2.63 42.82 2.21
C THR A 700 3.72 41.78 2.04
N PHE A 701 3.80 40.83 2.98
CA PHE A 701 4.75 39.73 2.89
C PHE A 701 4.18 38.59 2.05
N VAL A 702 5.05 37.88 1.34
CA VAL A 702 4.76 36.56 0.82
C VAL A 702 5.67 35.54 1.49
N GLN A 703 5.08 34.42 1.94
CA GLN A 703 5.80 33.28 2.49
C GLN A 703 5.50 32.02 1.66
N LEU A 704 6.38 31.03 1.74
CA LEU A 704 6.16 29.73 1.11
C LEU A 704 5.39 28.79 2.05
N THR A 705 4.44 28.04 1.51
CA THR A 705 3.71 26.99 2.25
C THR A 705 4.69 26.02 2.92
N GLY A 706 4.55 25.82 4.24
CA GLY A 706 5.35 24.85 5.01
C GLY A 706 6.81 25.25 5.28
N ALA A 707 7.23 26.45 4.86
CA ALA A 707 8.57 26.96 5.12
C ALA A 707 8.75 27.37 6.59
N PRO A 708 9.96 27.23 7.16
CA PRO A 708 10.28 27.74 8.49
C PRO A 708 10.26 29.28 8.55
N THR A 709 10.45 29.95 7.41
CA THR A 709 10.41 31.41 7.25
C THR A 709 8.97 31.87 7.06
N ASN A 710 8.22 31.87 8.16
CA ASN A 710 6.80 32.17 8.15
C ASN A 710 6.42 33.26 9.17
N ALA A 711 5.15 33.65 9.16
CA ALA A 711 4.54 34.60 10.08
C ALA A 711 4.93 34.35 11.55
N LYS A 712 4.90 33.08 11.98
CA LYS A 712 5.23 32.71 13.36
C LYS A 712 6.70 33.01 13.67
N CYS A 713 7.60 32.86 12.70
CA CYS A 713 8.99 33.29 12.86
C CYS A 713 9.08 34.81 13.03
N LEU A 714 8.44 35.59 12.15
CA LEU A 714 8.41 37.06 12.26
C LEU A 714 7.89 37.54 13.62
N SER A 715 6.83 36.91 14.13
CA SER A 715 6.29 37.22 15.46
C SER A 715 7.29 36.91 16.58
N ARG A 716 8.04 35.80 16.49
CA ARG A 716 9.10 35.47 17.47
C ARG A 716 10.27 36.45 17.44
N LEU A 717 10.49 37.10 16.31
CA LEU A 717 11.49 38.15 16.15
C LEU A 717 11.00 39.52 16.64
N GLY A 718 9.77 39.61 17.19
CA GLY A 718 9.18 40.84 17.70
C GLY A 718 8.69 41.81 16.63
N LYS A 719 8.63 41.39 15.35
CA LYS A 719 8.21 42.25 14.23
C LYS A 719 6.67 42.34 14.17
N GLN A 720 6.12 43.54 14.01
CA GLN A 720 4.69 43.75 13.79
C GLN A 720 4.36 43.68 12.29
N PHE A 721 3.29 42.99 11.90
CA PHE A 721 2.88 42.84 10.50
C PHE A 721 1.41 42.40 10.41
N ASP A 722 0.71 42.80 9.35
CA ASP A 722 -0.74 42.51 9.19
C ASP A 722 -1.08 41.77 7.88
N LYS A 723 -0.22 41.85 6.86
CA LYS A 723 -0.52 41.37 5.51
C LYS A 723 0.44 40.26 5.09
N ILE A 724 -0.08 39.03 4.98
CA ILE A 724 0.68 37.86 4.52
C ILE A 724 -0.07 37.12 3.43
N LEU A 725 0.59 36.97 2.28
CA LEU A 725 0.22 36.07 1.20
C LEU A 725 1.00 34.75 1.33
N ILE A 726 0.37 33.65 0.92
CA ILE A 726 0.96 32.32 0.97
C ILE A 726 1.08 31.82 -0.47
N ALA A 727 2.31 31.54 -0.89
CA ALA A 727 2.58 30.92 -2.18
C ALA A 727 2.82 29.41 -2.01
N ALA A 728 2.33 28.60 -2.93
CA ALA A 728 2.57 27.16 -2.95
C ALA A 728 4.02 26.82 -3.33
N ASN A 729 4.69 27.69 -4.09
CA ASN A 729 6.07 27.48 -4.55
C ASN A 729 6.78 28.81 -4.83
N LEU A 730 8.10 28.74 -5.05
CA LEU A 730 8.94 29.91 -5.30
C LEU A 730 8.56 30.69 -6.58
N PRO A 731 8.26 30.06 -7.72
CA PRO A 731 7.76 30.77 -8.90
C PRO A 731 6.54 31.65 -8.63
N GLU A 732 5.53 31.12 -7.94
CA GLU A 732 4.34 31.90 -7.54
C GLU A 732 4.70 33.08 -6.63
N ALA A 733 5.57 32.85 -5.65
CA ALA A 733 6.05 33.92 -4.78
C ALA A 733 6.80 35.02 -5.55
N LYS A 734 7.63 34.65 -6.53
CA LYS A 734 8.30 35.59 -7.43
C LYS A 734 7.28 36.40 -8.25
N THR A 735 6.25 35.75 -8.79
CA THR A 735 5.19 36.44 -9.55
C THR A 735 4.46 37.46 -8.68
N LEU A 736 4.11 37.11 -7.43
CA LEU A 736 3.48 38.05 -6.50
C LEU A 736 4.37 39.26 -6.21
N LEU A 737 5.66 39.05 -6.03
CA LEU A 737 6.63 40.11 -5.76
C LEU A 737 6.86 41.01 -6.98
N LEU A 738 7.09 40.41 -8.16
CA LEU A 738 7.40 41.15 -9.40
C LEU A 738 6.20 41.87 -10.00
N SER A 739 4.97 41.41 -9.70
CA SER A 739 3.73 42.11 -10.10
C SER A 739 3.32 43.23 -9.13
N GLY A 740 4.03 43.41 -8.02
CA GLY A 740 3.70 44.40 -6.99
C GLY A 740 2.52 44.02 -6.09
N GLN A 741 2.05 42.76 -6.14
CA GLN A 741 1.03 42.25 -5.21
C GLN A 741 1.60 41.96 -3.81
N ALA A 742 2.90 41.72 -3.72
CA ALA A 742 3.66 41.60 -2.48
C ALA A 742 4.87 42.54 -2.51
N ASP A 743 5.25 43.04 -1.33
CA ASP A 743 6.39 43.94 -1.16
C ASP A 743 7.67 43.16 -0.80
N VAL A 744 7.53 42.09 -0.01
CA VAL A 744 8.67 41.37 0.58
C VAL A 744 8.43 39.86 0.55
N LEU A 745 9.40 39.09 0.04
CA LEU A 745 9.45 37.64 0.19
C LEU A 745 10.34 37.27 1.37
N PHE A 746 9.79 36.46 2.30
CA PHE A 746 10.54 35.90 3.42
C PHE A 746 10.82 34.41 3.18
N ALA A 747 12.08 34.05 2.90
CA ALA A 747 12.43 32.73 2.36
C ALA A 747 13.73 32.14 2.96
N PRO A 748 13.88 30.80 3.02
CA PRO A 748 15.08 30.13 3.56
C PRO A 748 16.15 29.98 2.47
N ARG A 749 16.56 31.09 1.85
CA ARG A 749 17.59 31.12 0.79
C ARG A 749 18.44 32.37 0.96
N SER A 750 19.75 32.26 0.69
CA SER A 750 20.65 33.42 0.67
C SER A 750 20.62 34.19 -0.65
N LYS A 751 20.23 33.52 -1.75
CA LYS A 751 20.10 34.11 -3.08
C LYS A 751 18.89 33.53 -3.82
N ILE A 752 18.15 34.41 -4.50
CA ILE A 752 17.07 34.09 -5.44
C ILE A 752 17.29 34.95 -6.67
N ASP A 753 17.42 34.33 -7.84
CA ASP A 753 17.65 35.07 -9.08
C ASP A 753 16.48 36.03 -9.37
N ASP A 754 16.80 37.17 -9.96
CA ASP A 754 15.90 38.29 -10.28
C ASP A 754 15.31 39.03 -9.07
N LEU A 755 15.72 38.69 -7.84
CA LEU A 755 15.32 39.39 -6.62
C LEU A 755 16.54 40.00 -5.92
N GLN A 756 16.32 41.13 -5.26
CA GLN A 756 17.32 41.77 -4.41
C GLN A 756 17.24 41.19 -3.00
N SER A 757 18.36 40.67 -2.48
CA SER A 757 18.49 40.17 -1.09
C SER A 757 18.90 41.31 -0.16
N MET A 758 18.29 41.40 1.03
CA MET A 758 18.49 42.49 1.99
C MET A 758 19.57 42.23 3.05
N SER A 759 20.43 41.22 2.85
CA SER A 759 21.65 40.88 3.61
C SER A 759 21.54 40.51 5.09
N GLU A 760 20.47 40.86 5.82
CA GLU A 760 20.28 40.39 7.20
C GLU A 760 19.61 39.00 7.22
N GLY A 761 20.40 37.97 7.53
CA GLY A 761 19.90 36.62 7.78
C GLY A 761 19.35 36.51 9.20
N VAL A 762 18.17 35.92 9.34
CA VAL A 762 17.52 35.69 10.64
C VAL A 762 17.34 34.20 10.91
N ASN A 763 17.65 33.75 12.12
CA ASN A 763 17.48 32.34 12.46
C ASN A 763 16.02 32.03 12.84
N CYS A 764 15.30 31.34 11.95
CA CYS A 764 13.94 30.87 12.22
C CYS A 764 13.87 29.48 12.88
N SER A 765 15.01 28.82 13.08
CA SER A 765 15.12 27.51 13.73
C SER A 765 15.57 27.64 15.20
N ARG A 766 15.37 26.57 15.98
CA ARG A 766 15.89 26.48 17.35
C ARG A 766 17.37 26.11 17.38
N THR A 767 17.70 24.96 16.80
CA THR A 767 19.07 24.38 16.86
C THR A 767 19.74 24.35 15.49
N GLY A 768 18.96 24.15 14.44
CA GLY A 768 19.42 24.17 13.06
C GLY A 768 18.65 23.22 12.18
N THR A 769 19.29 22.76 11.11
CA THR A 769 18.77 21.66 10.29
C THR A 769 19.24 20.33 10.86
N ALA A 770 18.29 19.44 11.13
CA ALA A 770 18.48 18.17 11.81
C ALA A 770 17.75 17.02 11.08
N ILE A 771 17.96 15.80 11.55
CA ILE A 771 17.15 14.65 11.18
C ILE A 771 15.83 14.73 11.95
N MET A 772 14.72 14.77 11.23
CA MET A 772 13.37 14.77 11.79
C MET A 772 12.87 13.34 11.93
N VAL A 773 12.35 12.97 13.09
CA VAL A 773 11.87 11.61 13.38
C VAL A 773 10.49 11.64 14.01
N LYS A 774 9.78 10.50 13.95
CA LYS A 774 8.52 10.34 14.70
C LYS A 774 8.78 10.55 16.19
N LYS A 775 7.83 11.19 16.87
CA LYS A 775 7.91 11.39 18.31
C LYS A 775 8.09 10.06 19.05
N GLY A 776 9.06 10.00 19.97
CA GLY A 776 9.43 8.78 20.69
C GLY A 776 10.29 7.78 19.90
N SER A 777 10.81 8.16 18.73
CA SER A 777 11.72 7.31 17.96
C SER A 777 13.00 6.99 18.74
N THR A 778 13.49 5.76 18.59
CA THR A 778 14.77 5.32 19.16
C THR A 778 15.96 5.72 18.31
N LEU A 779 15.76 6.22 17.09
CA LEU A 779 16.86 6.59 16.17
C LEU A 779 17.86 7.58 16.78
N PRO A 780 17.44 8.68 17.46
CA PRO A 780 18.38 9.63 18.07
C PRO A 780 19.32 9.02 19.12
N SER A 781 18.96 7.88 19.74
CA SER A 781 19.74 7.24 20.80
C SER A 781 21.10 6.72 20.33
N TRP A 782 21.20 6.30 19.07
CA TRP A 782 22.45 5.86 18.45
C TRP A 782 22.99 6.91 17.45
N TRP A 783 22.10 7.66 16.81
CA TRP A 783 22.49 8.68 15.83
C TRP A 783 23.26 9.83 16.47
N ASN A 784 22.75 10.40 17.56
CA ASN A 784 23.36 11.57 18.20
C ASN A 784 24.77 11.26 18.75
N PRO A 785 25.03 10.12 19.42
CA PRO A 785 26.38 9.74 19.82
C PRO A 785 27.33 9.54 18.63
N ALA A 786 26.89 8.86 17.57
CA ALA A 786 27.73 8.64 16.38
C ALA A 786 28.08 9.95 15.67
N PHE A 787 27.11 10.86 15.52
CA PHE A 787 27.36 12.17 14.95
C PHE A 787 28.26 13.02 15.85
N LYS A 788 28.10 12.96 17.18
CA LYS A 788 29.01 13.63 18.12
C LYS A 788 30.45 13.14 17.98
N LEU A 789 30.68 11.83 17.82
CA LEU A 789 32.01 11.29 17.53
C LEU A 789 32.56 11.83 16.19
N PHE A 790 31.71 11.91 15.17
CA PHE A 790 32.08 12.48 13.87
C PHE A 790 32.53 13.94 14.01
N GLN A 791 31.81 14.75 14.78
CA GLN A 791 32.17 16.14 15.07
C GLN A 791 33.48 16.26 15.86
N GLN A 792 33.60 15.50 16.96
CA GLN A 792 34.77 15.56 17.86
C GLN A 792 36.07 15.09 17.19
N SER A 793 35.98 14.21 16.20
CA SER A 793 37.15 13.77 15.43
C SER A 793 37.74 14.84 14.49
N GLY A 794 37.05 15.98 14.31
CA GLY A 794 37.39 16.99 13.30
C GLY A 794 37.07 16.58 11.86
N GLN A 795 36.73 15.30 11.61
CA GLN A 795 36.40 14.80 10.28
C GLN A 795 35.12 15.39 9.73
N PHE A 796 34.17 15.82 10.57
CA PHE A 796 32.93 16.45 10.08
C PHE A 796 33.21 17.78 9.37
N GLY A 797 34.12 18.62 9.89
CA GLY A 797 34.52 19.86 9.22
C GLY A 797 35.18 19.62 7.87
N GLN A 798 36.07 18.61 7.80
CA GLN A 798 36.71 18.18 6.55
C GLN A 798 35.69 17.62 5.56
N PHE A 799 34.73 16.82 6.04
CA PHE A 799 33.62 16.31 5.25
C PHE A 799 32.84 17.45 4.61
N CYS A 800 32.47 18.49 5.36
CA CYS A 800 31.74 19.63 4.83
C CYS A 800 32.52 20.45 3.80
N GLN A 801 33.83 20.64 4.01
CA GLN A 801 34.69 21.26 3.00
C GLN A 801 34.75 20.40 1.73
N ALA A 802 35.01 19.10 1.86
CA ALA A 802 35.05 18.17 0.74
C ALA A 802 33.72 18.13 -0.03
N SER A 803 32.58 18.09 0.67
CA SER A 803 31.26 18.18 0.05
C SER A 803 31.03 19.52 -0.65
N SER A 804 31.56 20.63 -0.09
CA SER A 804 31.46 21.94 -0.73
C SER A 804 32.18 21.99 -2.07
N PHE A 805 33.36 21.36 -2.16
CA PHE A 805 34.09 21.19 -3.42
C PHE A 805 33.36 20.24 -4.38
N LYS A 806 32.93 19.07 -3.89
CA LYS A 806 32.24 18.03 -4.68
C LYS A 806 30.98 18.57 -5.37
N TYR A 807 30.21 19.40 -4.66
CA TYR A 807 28.93 19.90 -5.15
C TYR A 807 28.95 21.35 -5.61
N ASN A 808 30.13 21.98 -5.68
CA ASN A 808 30.32 23.39 -6.07
C ASN A 808 29.36 24.35 -5.33
N TYR A 809 29.25 24.19 -4.02
CA TYR A 809 28.36 24.96 -3.17
C TYR A 809 28.97 25.16 -1.79
N ASN A 810 28.88 26.36 -1.23
CA ASN A 810 29.44 26.62 0.09
C ASN A 810 28.55 26.02 1.21
N ILE A 811 28.87 24.82 1.67
CA ILE A 811 28.16 24.13 2.75
C ILE A 811 28.78 24.55 4.08
N THR A 812 28.07 25.40 4.81
CA THR A 812 28.48 25.82 6.16
C THR A 812 27.89 24.86 7.18
N CYS A 813 28.73 24.05 7.83
CA CYS A 813 28.30 23.10 8.85
C CYS A 813 28.44 23.65 10.26
N LEU A 814 27.63 23.14 11.19
CA LEU A 814 27.77 23.47 12.61
C LEU A 814 29.05 22.83 13.18
N THR A 815 29.90 23.65 13.79
CA THR A 815 31.06 23.17 14.53
C THR A 815 30.61 22.44 15.80
N ALA A 816 31.47 21.56 16.34
CA ALA A 816 31.22 20.96 17.64
C ALA A 816 31.00 22.07 18.69
N PRO A 817 29.96 22.00 19.53
CA PRO A 817 29.78 22.92 20.64
C PRO A 817 30.89 22.80 21.69
#